data_AF-A0A2K5MME2-F1
#
_entry.id   AF-A0A2K5MME2-F1
#
_cell.length_a   1.000
_cell.length_b   1.000
_cell.length_c   1.000
_cell.angle_alpha   90.00
_cell.angle_beta   90.00
_cell.angle_gamma   90.00
#
_symmetry.space_group_name_H-M   'P 1'
#
loop_
_entity.id
_entity.type
_entity.pdbx_description
1 polymer ?
#
loop_
_entity_poly.entity_id
_entity_poly.type
_entity_poly.pdbx_seq_one_letter_code
_entity_poly.pdbx_strand_id
1 'polypeptide(L)'
;MNTSGDPAQIGPEGCRGTMSAEEDARWLRWVTQQFKTIAGEDGEISLQEFKSALHVKESFFAERFFALFDSDRSGTITLQELQEALALLIHGSPMDKLKFLFQVYDIDGSGSIDPDELRTVLQSCLHESAISLPDEKLDQLTLALFESADRDGNGAITFEELRDELQRFPGVMENLTISAASWLMAPAPRPRPHRPRQLTRAYWHNHRSQLFCLAAYAGLHVLLFALAAGAHRHLGASVMVAKGCGQCLNFDCSFIAVLMLRRCLTWLRATWLAQVLPLDQNIQFHQLMGYVVVGLSLVHTVAHIVNFVLQAQAEASPFQFWELLLTTRPGIGWVHGSASPTGVALLLLLLLMFICSSSCVRRSGHFEVFYWTHLSYVLVWLLLIFHGPNFWKWLLVPGILFFLEKAIGLAVSRMAAVCIMEVNLLPSKVTHLLIKRPPFFHYRPGDYLYLNIPTIARYEWHPFTISSAPEQKDTIWLHIRSQGQWTNRLYESFKVSDPLGCGSKRLSRSVTMRKSQRLSKGSRILLENHQFCNIKCYIDGPYGTPTRRIFASEHAVLIGAGIGITPFASILQSIMHRHQKRKHTCPNCQHSWIEGVQDNMKLQKVDFIWINRDQRSFEWFVSLLTKLEMDQAQETQHDRFLELHMYMTSALGKNDMKAIGLQMALDLLANKEKKDSITGLQTRTQPGRPDWSKVFQKVAAEKKGKVQVFFCGSPALAKVLKGHCEKFSFRFFQENF
;
A
#
# COMPACT_ATOMS: atom_id res chain seq x y z
N MET A 1 55.02 -10.30 -14.94
CA MET A 1 55.16 -9.58 -16.23
C MET A 1 53.76 -9.28 -16.75
N ASN A 2 53.47 -7.97 -16.87
CA ASN A 2 52.35 -7.31 -17.56
C ASN A 2 50.93 -7.50 -17.00
N THR A 3 50.46 -6.61 -16.11
CA THR A 3 49.75 -5.30 -16.33
C THR A 3 48.22 -5.49 -16.30
N SER A 4 47.57 -5.25 -15.16
CA SER A 4 46.95 -3.98 -14.73
C SER A 4 45.64 -3.65 -15.46
N GLY A 5 44.53 -3.72 -14.73
CA GLY A 5 43.20 -3.31 -15.15
C GLY A 5 42.25 -3.28 -13.96
N ASP A 6 42.55 -2.39 -13.01
CA ASP A 6 41.61 -2.04 -11.93
C ASP A 6 40.31 -1.48 -12.54
N PRO A 7 39.12 -1.85 -12.01
CA PRO A 7 37.90 -1.16 -12.35
C PRO A 7 37.95 0.22 -11.70
N ALA A 8 37.99 1.26 -12.53
CA ALA A 8 37.99 2.66 -12.13
C ALA A 8 36.97 2.92 -11.00
N GLN A 9 37.49 3.32 -9.84
CA GLN A 9 36.71 3.97 -8.80
C GLN A 9 36.20 5.30 -9.37
N ILE A 10 34.90 5.37 -9.67
CA ILE A 10 34.23 6.63 -9.97
C ILE A 10 34.06 7.34 -8.63
N GLY A 11 34.95 8.30 -8.36
CA GLY A 11 34.78 9.27 -7.29
C GLY A 11 33.57 10.19 -7.55
N PRO A 12 33.11 10.94 -6.54
CA PRO A 12 32.04 11.92 -6.72
C PRO A 12 32.65 13.16 -7.40
N GLU A 13 32.79 13.13 -8.72
CA GLU A 13 33.14 14.34 -9.47
C GLU A 13 31.92 15.27 -9.52
N GLY A 14 32.22 16.54 -9.26
CA GLY A 14 31.25 17.56 -8.88
C GLY A 14 30.28 17.95 -10.00
N CYS A 15 29.11 18.39 -9.55
CA CYS A 15 28.23 19.27 -10.33
C CYS A 15 29.00 20.52 -10.75
N ARG A 16 29.64 20.51 -11.93
CA ARG A 16 29.97 21.72 -12.67
C ARG A 16 28.88 21.96 -13.70
N GLY A 17 28.10 23.01 -13.45
CA GLY A 17 26.91 23.39 -14.19
C GLY A 17 27.19 24.12 -15.51
N THR A 18 27.76 23.43 -16.49
CA THR A 18 27.73 23.89 -17.88
C THR A 18 27.39 22.70 -18.78
N MET A 19 26.17 22.71 -19.32
CA MET A 19 25.73 21.75 -20.34
C MET A 19 26.64 21.84 -21.57
N SER A 20 26.77 20.75 -22.33
CA SER A 20 27.49 20.82 -23.60
C SER A 20 26.70 21.64 -24.61
N ALA A 21 27.36 22.30 -25.56
CA ALA A 21 26.69 23.07 -26.61
C ALA A 21 25.65 22.24 -27.40
N GLU A 22 25.85 20.91 -27.50
CA GLU A 22 24.88 20.00 -28.11
C GLU A 22 23.65 19.75 -27.23
N GLU A 23 23.81 19.73 -25.91
CA GLU A 23 22.71 19.63 -24.95
C GLU A 23 21.88 20.91 -24.94
N ASP A 24 22.51 22.08 -24.99
CA ASP A 24 21.83 23.38 -25.08
C ASP A 24 21.04 23.51 -26.37
N ALA A 25 21.62 23.14 -27.51
CA ALA A 25 20.92 23.14 -28.79
C ALA A 25 19.75 22.15 -28.84
N ARG A 26 19.81 21.05 -28.10
CA ARG A 26 18.69 20.11 -27.95
C ARG A 26 17.60 20.66 -27.04
N TRP A 27 17.99 21.30 -25.94
CA TRP A 27 17.08 21.92 -24.98
C TRP A 27 16.29 23.06 -25.63
N LEU A 28 16.96 24.01 -26.32
CA LEU A 28 16.31 25.11 -27.04
C LEU A 28 15.31 24.62 -28.08
N ARG A 29 15.66 23.57 -28.84
CA ARG A 29 14.76 22.93 -29.81
C ARG A 29 13.53 22.32 -29.13
N TRP A 30 13.73 21.67 -28.00
CA TRP A 30 12.63 21.09 -27.22
C TRP A 30 11.70 22.17 -26.66
N VAL A 31 12.24 23.22 -26.05
CA VAL A 31 11.44 24.36 -25.52
C VAL A 31 10.64 25.03 -26.62
N THR A 32 11.26 25.29 -27.78
CA THR A 32 10.57 25.90 -28.93
C THR A 32 9.43 25.02 -29.44
N GLN A 33 9.62 23.69 -29.46
CA GLN A 33 8.58 22.75 -29.85
C GLN A 33 7.42 22.71 -28.84
N GLN A 34 7.72 22.77 -27.54
CA GLN A 34 6.69 22.83 -26.49
C GLN A 34 5.93 24.15 -26.57
N PHE A 35 6.61 25.28 -26.72
CA PHE A 35 5.99 26.61 -26.88
C PHE A 35 4.97 26.59 -28.01
N LYS A 36 5.35 26.13 -29.21
CA LYS A 36 4.42 26.01 -30.36
C LYS A 36 3.22 25.10 -30.10
N THR A 37 3.39 24.09 -29.26
CA THR A 37 2.29 23.17 -28.92
C THR A 37 1.30 23.84 -27.96
N ILE A 38 1.78 24.74 -27.10
CA ILE A 38 0.99 25.41 -26.06
C ILE A 38 0.33 26.68 -26.58
N ALA A 39 1.09 27.52 -27.31
CA ALA A 39 0.65 28.78 -27.89
C ALA A 39 -0.30 28.60 -29.09
N GLY A 40 -0.38 27.42 -29.71
CA GLY A 40 -1.29 27.22 -30.84
C GLY A 40 -0.99 28.13 -32.05
N GLU A 41 -2.03 28.77 -32.59
CA GLU A 41 -1.96 29.55 -33.84
C GLU A 41 -1.63 31.04 -33.65
N ASP A 42 -1.88 31.62 -32.46
CA ASP A 42 -1.61 33.04 -32.19
C ASP A 42 -0.15 33.31 -31.80
N GLY A 43 0.60 32.26 -31.44
CA GLY A 43 2.04 32.35 -31.19
C GLY A 43 2.41 33.00 -29.86
N GLU A 44 1.44 33.15 -28.96
CA GLU A 44 1.59 33.71 -27.63
C GLU A 44 1.00 32.75 -26.58
N ILE A 45 1.49 32.77 -25.34
CA ILE A 45 0.92 31.95 -24.27
C ILE A 45 0.13 32.83 -23.32
N SER A 46 -1.18 32.65 -23.26
CA SER A 46 -2.04 33.28 -22.25
C SER A 46 -1.85 32.66 -20.87
N LEU A 47 -2.27 33.36 -19.81
CA LEU A 47 -2.23 32.84 -18.44
C LEU A 47 -2.97 31.49 -18.30
N GLN A 48 -4.07 31.31 -19.03
CA GLN A 48 -4.86 30.09 -18.97
C GLN A 48 -4.17 28.92 -19.68
N GLU A 49 -3.50 29.17 -20.80
CA GLU A 49 -2.67 28.17 -21.51
C GLU A 49 -1.43 27.81 -20.70
N PHE A 50 -0.79 28.80 -20.07
CA PHE A 50 0.33 28.59 -19.16
C PHE A 50 -0.06 27.68 -17.99
N LYS A 51 -1.18 27.98 -17.31
CA LYS A 51 -1.75 27.14 -16.25
C LYS A 51 -2.08 25.72 -16.73
N SER A 52 -2.68 25.61 -17.92
CA SER A 52 -3.04 24.33 -18.53
C SER A 52 -1.81 23.48 -18.88
N ALA A 53 -0.76 24.10 -19.43
CA ALA A 53 0.51 23.45 -19.75
C ALA A 53 1.21 22.91 -18.50
N LEU A 54 1.16 23.67 -17.40
CA LEU A 54 1.67 23.28 -16.10
C LEU A 54 0.76 22.27 -15.36
N HIS A 55 -0.41 21.95 -15.92
CA HIS A 55 -1.42 21.09 -15.31
C HIS A 55 -1.89 21.57 -13.92
N VAL A 56 -1.91 22.89 -13.72
CA VAL A 56 -2.38 23.54 -12.48
C VAL A 56 -3.65 24.34 -12.78
N LYS A 57 -4.70 24.16 -11.98
CA LYS A 57 -5.96 24.91 -12.16
C LYS A 57 -5.90 26.29 -11.51
N GLU A 58 -5.45 26.32 -10.26
CA GLU A 58 -5.29 27.52 -9.44
C GLU A 58 -3.98 27.36 -8.68
N SER A 59 -2.99 28.19 -9.01
CA SER A 59 -1.68 28.18 -8.36
C SER A 59 -1.19 29.62 -8.28
N PHE A 60 -1.04 30.11 -7.06
CA PHE A 60 -0.45 31.42 -6.75
C PHE A 60 0.89 31.58 -7.48
N PHE A 61 1.74 30.55 -7.43
CA PHE A 61 3.03 30.55 -8.09
C PHE A 61 2.96 30.57 -9.62
N ALA A 62 1.94 29.95 -10.23
CA ALA A 62 1.79 30.01 -11.69
C ALA A 62 1.47 31.44 -12.16
N GLU A 63 0.64 32.17 -11.39
CA GLU A 63 0.34 33.58 -11.67
C GLU A 63 1.57 34.46 -11.46
N ARG A 64 2.33 34.22 -10.39
CA ARG A 64 3.59 34.94 -10.13
C ARG A 64 4.65 34.68 -11.20
N PHE A 65 4.87 33.42 -11.60
CA PHE A 65 5.80 33.10 -12.67
C PHE A 65 5.37 33.70 -14.00
N PHE A 66 4.07 33.69 -14.29
CA PHE A 66 3.55 34.34 -15.48
C PHE A 66 3.86 35.83 -15.48
N ALA A 67 3.55 36.54 -14.39
CA ALA A 67 3.82 37.97 -14.23
C ALA A 67 5.32 38.33 -14.26
N LEU A 68 6.20 37.39 -13.88
CA LEU A 68 7.65 37.59 -13.97
C LEU A 68 8.22 37.28 -15.36
N PHE A 69 7.52 36.47 -16.16
CA PHE A 69 7.95 36.14 -17.52
C PHE A 69 7.44 37.19 -18.51
N ASP A 70 6.21 37.66 -18.31
CA ASP A 70 5.58 38.79 -19.03
C ASP A 70 6.25 40.11 -18.62
N SER A 71 7.35 40.44 -19.30
CA SER A 71 8.22 41.56 -18.95
C SER A 71 7.62 42.88 -19.40
N ASP A 72 6.81 42.85 -20.46
CA ASP A 72 6.11 44.02 -21.01
C ASP A 72 4.71 44.24 -20.43
N ARG A 73 4.22 43.31 -19.59
CA ARG A 73 2.89 43.31 -18.95
C ARG A 73 1.76 43.30 -19.98
N SER A 74 1.99 42.67 -21.12
CA SER A 74 1.01 42.51 -22.20
C SER A 74 -0.15 41.58 -21.82
N GLY A 75 0.04 40.72 -20.81
CA GLY A 75 -0.91 39.69 -20.41
C GLY A 75 -0.76 38.38 -21.19
N THR A 76 0.26 38.29 -22.06
CA THR A 76 0.67 37.08 -22.79
C THR A 76 2.19 36.88 -22.67
N ILE A 77 2.69 35.67 -22.93
CA ILE A 77 4.13 35.38 -22.92
C ILE A 77 4.56 35.01 -24.33
N THR A 78 5.50 35.78 -24.88
CA THR A 78 6.13 35.51 -26.17
C THR A 78 7.21 34.44 -26.07
N LEU A 79 7.62 33.87 -27.21
CA LEU A 79 8.71 32.88 -27.25
C LEU A 79 10.02 33.46 -26.69
N GLN A 80 10.28 34.74 -26.95
CA GLN A 80 11.49 35.42 -26.51
C GLN A 80 11.51 35.60 -25.00
N GLU A 81 10.43 36.13 -24.42
CA GLU A 81 10.27 36.28 -22.97
C GLU A 81 10.40 34.94 -22.24
N LEU A 82 9.77 33.89 -22.76
CA LEU A 82 9.92 32.55 -22.21
C LEU A 82 11.39 32.09 -22.29
N GLN A 83 12.06 32.25 -23.43
CA GLN A 83 13.46 31.84 -23.57
C GLN A 83 14.40 32.60 -22.62
N GLU A 84 14.20 33.92 -22.46
CA GLU A 84 15.00 34.75 -21.56
C GLU A 84 14.80 34.35 -20.09
N ALA A 85 13.55 34.19 -19.67
CA ALA A 85 13.23 33.78 -18.31
C ALA A 85 13.75 32.36 -17.99
N LEU A 86 13.61 31.42 -18.95
CA LEU A 86 14.11 30.06 -18.78
C LEU A 86 15.64 29.99 -18.82
N ALA A 87 16.30 30.83 -19.63
CA ALA A 87 17.76 30.91 -19.68
C ALA A 87 18.33 31.38 -18.33
N LEU A 88 17.69 32.35 -17.66
CA LEU A 88 18.06 32.79 -16.31
C LEU A 88 17.91 31.66 -15.29
N LEU A 89 16.83 30.88 -15.37
CA LEU A 89 16.58 29.78 -14.44
C LEU A 89 17.54 28.58 -14.62
N ILE A 90 17.99 28.31 -15.84
CA ILE A 90 18.85 27.17 -16.15
C ILE A 90 20.33 27.57 -16.04
N HIS A 91 20.73 28.63 -16.74
CA HIS A 91 22.12 29.06 -16.88
C HIS A 91 22.52 30.20 -15.94
N GLY A 92 21.56 30.84 -15.26
CA GLY A 92 21.85 31.89 -14.28
C GLY A 92 22.69 31.37 -13.12
N SER A 93 23.45 32.28 -12.50
CA SER A 93 24.19 31.99 -11.29
C SER A 93 23.23 31.65 -10.14
N PRO A 94 23.70 31.00 -9.05
CA PRO A 94 22.89 30.83 -7.86
C PRO A 94 22.32 32.15 -7.31
N MET A 95 23.01 33.27 -7.57
CA MET A 95 22.56 34.60 -7.17
C MET A 95 21.39 35.11 -8.03
N ASP A 96 21.42 34.86 -9.33
CA ASP A 96 20.32 35.24 -10.23
C ASP A 96 19.04 34.46 -9.91
N LYS A 97 19.20 33.16 -9.59
CA LYS A 97 18.08 32.30 -9.18
C LYS A 97 17.50 32.73 -7.83
N LEU A 98 18.35 33.18 -6.91
CA LEU A 98 17.92 33.72 -5.64
C LEU A 98 17.17 35.05 -5.83
N LYS A 99 17.65 35.93 -6.71
CA LYS A 99 16.97 37.18 -7.05
C LYS A 99 15.61 36.92 -7.69
N PHE A 100 15.51 35.92 -8.55
CA PHE A 100 14.25 35.45 -9.09
C PHE A 100 13.30 34.95 -7.98
N LEU A 101 13.78 34.13 -7.03
CA LEU A 101 12.98 33.68 -5.88
C LEU A 101 12.48 34.86 -5.03
N PHE A 102 13.33 35.86 -4.79
CA PHE A 102 12.96 37.08 -4.07
C PHE A 102 11.80 37.81 -4.76
N GLN A 103 11.86 38.00 -6.09
CA GLN A 103 10.79 38.63 -6.88
C GLN A 103 9.48 37.82 -6.89
N VAL A 104 9.55 36.50 -6.67
CA VAL A 104 8.35 35.66 -6.52
C VAL A 104 7.66 35.95 -5.17
N TYR A 105 8.42 36.26 -4.13
CA TYR A 105 7.92 36.48 -2.76
C TYR A 105 7.48 37.93 -2.52
N ASP A 106 8.16 38.91 -3.15
CA ASP A 106 7.81 40.34 -3.16
C ASP A 106 6.58 40.56 -4.07
N ILE A 107 5.37 40.58 -3.49
CA ILE A 107 4.10 40.55 -4.23
C ILE A 107 3.85 41.90 -4.89
N ASP A 108 4.11 42.99 -4.17
CA ASP A 108 3.85 44.35 -4.62
C ASP A 108 4.99 44.98 -5.43
N GLY A 109 6.16 44.35 -5.44
CA GLY A 109 7.36 44.82 -6.16
C GLY A 109 8.07 45.96 -5.44
N SER A 110 7.88 46.09 -4.13
CA SER A 110 8.46 47.15 -3.29
C SER A 110 9.98 47.02 -3.15
N GLY A 111 10.56 45.85 -3.43
CA GLY A 111 11.97 45.57 -3.23
C GLY A 111 12.32 45.09 -1.82
N SER A 112 11.32 44.79 -0.99
CA SER A 112 11.41 44.17 0.33
C SER A 112 10.26 43.19 0.51
N ILE A 113 10.40 42.19 1.40
CA ILE A 113 9.32 41.24 1.69
C ILE A 113 8.71 41.57 3.05
N ASP A 114 7.43 41.92 3.05
CA ASP A 114 6.69 42.24 4.26
C ASP A 114 6.13 40.98 4.97
N PRO A 115 5.80 41.04 6.27
CA PRO A 115 5.24 39.92 7.01
C PRO A 115 3.95 39.35 6.39
N ASP A 116 3.08 40.22 5.85
CA ASP A 116 1.81 39.82 5.24
C ASP A 116 2.01 39.14 3.88
N GLU A 117 3.00 39.57 3.10
CA GLU A 117 3.39 38.91 1.86
C GLU A 117 3.94 37.52 2.15
N LEU A 118 4.86 37.42 3.12
CA LEU A 118 5.42 36.15 3.55
C LEU A 118 4.32 35.19 4.05
N ARG A 119 3.35 35.70 4.83
CA ARG A 119 2.18 34.93 5.28
C ARG A 119 1.37 34.40 4.10
N THR A 120 1.11 35.23 3.10
CA THR A 120 0.34 34.87 1.89
C THR A 120 1.04 33.79 1.08
N VAL A 121 2.36 33.91 0.89
CA VAL A 121 3.18 32.91 0.22
C VAL A 121 3.15 31.58 0.98
N LEU A 122 3.35 31.61 2.31
CA LEU A 122 3.30 30.41 3.16
C LEU A 122 1.91 29.75 3.13
N GLN A 123 0.83 30.52 3.18
CA GLN A 123 -0.54 30.02 3.09
C GLN A 123 -0.78 29.28 1.77
N SER A 124 -0.31 29.85 0.66
CA SER A 124 -0.41 29.26 -0.67
C SER A 124 0.42 27.96 -0.78
N CYS A 125 1.63 27.93 -0.21
CA CYS A 125 2.47 26.73 -0.11
C CYS A 125 1.80 25.60 0.69
N LEU A 126 1.13 25.93 1.80
CA LEU A 126 0.40 24.96 2.61
C LEU A 126 -0.77 24.33 1.83
N HIS A 127 -1.54 25.17 1.12
CA HIS A 127 -2.65 24.71 0.28
C HIS A 127 -2.16 23.80 -0.87
N GLU A 128 -1.10 24.19 -1.60
CA GLU A 128 -0.51 23.37 -2.66
C GLU A 128 0.09 22.05 -2.14
N SER A 129 0.63 22.05 -0.91
CA SER A 129 1.22 20.87 -0.26
C SER A 129 0.17 19.93 0.39
N ALA A 130 -1.11 20.30 0.39
CA ALA A 130 -2.18 19.65 1.16
C ALA A 130 -1.88 19.53 2.67
N ILE A 131 -1.20 20.54 3.22
CA ILE A 131 -0.97 20.71 4.66
C ILE A 131 -2.04 21.68 5.18
N SER A 132 -2.72 21.30 6.24
CA SER A 132 -3.74 22.12 6.89
C SER A 132 -3.26 22.43 8.31
N LEU A 133 -2.92 23.68 8.56
CA LEU A 133 -2.56 24.20 9.87
C LEU A 133 -3.60 25.22 10.33
N PRO A 134 -3.86 25.31 11.65
CA PRO A 134 -4.62 26.43 12.21
C PRO A 134 -3.94 27.77 11.88
N ASP A 135 -4.73 28.84 11.72
CA ASP A 135 -4.22 30.17 11.38
C ASP A 135 -3.20 30.65 12.41
N GLU A 136 -3.39 30.34 13.70
CA GLU A 136 -2.44 30.72 14.75
C GLU A 136 -1.06 30.07 14.57
N LYS A 137 -1.02 28.84 14.03
CA LYS A 137 0.24 28.16 13.72
C LYS A 137 0.88 28.71 12.45
N LEU A 138 0.09 29.13 11.47
CA LEU A 138 0.60 29.83 10.29
C LEU A 138 1.25 31.14 10.71
N ASP A 139 0.61 31.92 11.57
CA ASP A 139 1.17 33.18 12.06
C ASP A 139 2.47 32.95 12.84
N GLN A 140 2.54 31.91 13.67
CA GLN A 140 3.78 31.51 14.35
C GLN A 140 4.89 31.09 13.39
N LEU A 141 4.56 30.38 12.29
CA LEU A 141 5.52 30.01 11.26
C LEU A 141 6.05 31.24 10.53
N THR A 142 5.17 32.16 10.16
CA THR A 142 5.53 33.42 9.51
C THR A 142 6.46 34.21 10.42
N LEU A 143 6.07 34.43 11.68
CA LEU A 143 6.89 35.17 12.65
C LEU A 143 8.25 34.51 12.88
N ALA A 144 8.29 33.19 13.04
CA ALA A 144 9.56 32.49 13.27
C ALA A 144 10.52 32.60 12.07
N LEU A 145 10.00 32.55 10.84
CA LEU A 145 10.80 32.76 9.64
C LEU A 145 11.21 34.23 9.49
N PHE A 146 10.30 35.16 9.76
CA PHE A 146 10.54 36.59 9.67
C PHE A 146 11.61 37.05 10.66
N GLU A 147 11.48 36.71 11.94
CA GLU A 147 12.47 36.99 13.01
C GLU A 147 13.84 36.36 12.72
N SER A 148 13.88 35.26 11.96
CA SER A 148 15.16 34.64 11.58
C SER A 148 15.87 35.37 10.44
N ALA A 149 15.10 35.99 9.55
CA ALA A 149 15.59 36.63 8.33
C ALA A 149 15.87 38.13 8.53
N ASP A 150 14.94 38.86 9.16
CA ASP A 150 15.08 40.29 9.49
C ASP A 150 16.09 40.47 10.64
N ARG A 151 17.32 40.86 10.29
CA ARG A 151 18.42 40.95 11.27
C ARG A 151 18.54 42.33 11.88
N ASP A 152 18.18 43.36 11.13
CA ASP A 152 18.28 44.74 11.58
C ASP A 152 17.01 45.20 12.33
N GLY A 153 15.93 44.40 12.27
CA GLY A 153 14.67 44.63 12.97
C GLY A 153 13.84 45.75 12.35
N ASN A 154 14.07 46.05 11.06
CA ASN A 154 13.42 47.16 10.37
C ASN A 154 11.96 46.85 9.96
N GLY A 155 11.52 45.60 10.09
CA GLY A 155 10.16 45.17 9.77
C GLY A 155 9.93 44.80 8.30
N ALA A 156 10.99 44.64 7.49
CA ALA A 156 10.93 44.20 6.09
C ALA A 156 12.18 43.40 5.70
N ILE A 157 12.03 42.25 5.00
CA ILE A 157 13.19 41.42 4.62
C ILE A 157 13.77 41.92 3.30
N THR A 158 15.01 42.40 3.34
CA THR A 158 15.74 42.82 2.13
C THR A 158 16.33 41.62 1.37
N PHE A 159 16.70 41.83 0.10
CA PHE A 159 17.38 40.79 -0.70
C PHE A 159 18.66 40.27 -0.03
N GLU A 160 19.44 41.16 0.58
CA GLU A 160 20.69 40.84 1.25
C GLU A 160 20.45 39.96 2.48
N GLU A 161 19.41 40.23 3.25
CA GLU A 161 19.00 39.44 4.42
C GLU A 161 18.49 38.05 4.02
N LEU A 162 17.62 37.98 3.00
CA LEU A 162 17.15 36.70 2.48
C LEU A 162 18.32 35.83 1.98
N ARG A 163 19.27 36.45 1.26
CA ARG A 163 20.50 35.78 0.79
C ARG A 163 21.28 35.21 1.95
N ASP A 164 21.57 36.06 2.92
CA ASP A 164 22.39 35.69 4.07
C ASP A 164 21.73 34.58 4.90
N GLU A 165 20.41 34.55 4.97
CA GLU A 165 19.66 33.49 5.64
C GLU A 165 19.72 32.19 4.84
N LEU A 166 19.49 32.22 3.52
CA LEU A 166 19.54 31.02 2.67
C LEU A 166 20.94 30.42 2.55
N GLN A 167 22.01 31.21 2.66
CA GLN A 167 23.38 30.71 2.72
C GLN A 167 23.66 29.86 3.96
N ARG A 168 22.93 30.07 5.07
CA ARG A 168 23.02 29.20 6.26
C ARG A 168 22.46 27.80 6.00
N PHE A 169 21.70 27.63 4.92
CA PHE A 169 21.10 26.37 4.50
C PHE A 169 21.64 25.93 3.13
N PRO A 170 22.91 25.46 3.02
CA PRO A 170 23.54 25.17 1.74
C PRO A 170 22.81 24.12 0.89
N GLY A 171 22.12 23.17 1.53
CA GLY A 171 21.29 22.19 0.83
C GLY A 171 20.07 22.79 0.11
N VAL A 172 19.62 23.99 0.49
CA VAL A 172 18.55 24.73 -0.19
C VAL A 172 19.06 25.39 -1.48
N MET A 173 20.27 25.95 -1.44
CA MET A 173 20.92 26.59 -2.58
C MET A 173 21.25 25.60 -3.71
N GLU A 174 21.72 24.40 -3.37
CA GLU A 174 21.93 23.30 -4.33
C GLU A 174 20.60 22.80 -4.93
N ASN A 175 19.51 22.84 -4.15
CA ASN A 175 18.20 22.39 -4.61
C ASN A 175 17.47 23.40 -5.49
N LEU A 176 17.67 24.70 -5.27
CA LEU A 176 17.16 25.79 -6.13
C LEU A 176 17.66 25.65 -7.57
N THR A 177 18.94 25.31 -7.73
CA THR A 177 19.57 25.08 -9.04
C THR A 177 19.04 23.83 -9.75
N ILE A 178 18.65 22.79 -9.00
CA ILE A 178 18.14 21.51 -9.52
C ILE A 178 16.63 21.57 -9.83
N SER A 179 15.84 22.29 -9.02
CA SER A 179 14.38 22.38 -9.15
C SER A 179 13.93 22.99 -10.48
N ALA A 180 14.53 24.12 -10.85
CA ALA A 180 14.23 24.80 -12.11
C ALA A 180 14.53 23.89 -13.32
N ALA A 181 15.67 23.20 -13.29
CA ALA A 181 16.06 22.27 -14.35
C ALA A 181 15.10 21.07 -14.46
N SER A 182 14.53 20.58 -13.36
CA SER A 182 13.65 19.39 -13.38
C SER A 182 12.30 19.61 -14.08
N TRP A 183 11.80 20.84 -14.13
CA TRP A 183 10.58 21.21 -14.86
C TRP A 183 10.81 21.36 -16.37
N LEU A 184 12.05 21.66 -16.77
CA LEU A 184 12.39 22.18 -18.10
C LEU A 184 13.35 21.29 -18.89
N MET A 185 13.86 20.23 -18.26
CA MET A 185 14.68 19.20 -18.89
C MET A 185 13.80 18.04 -19.32
N ALA A 186 14.01 17.55 -20.54
CA ALA A 186 13.45 16.27 -20.97
C ALA A 186 13.89 15.18 -19.96
N PRO A 187 12.97 14.34 -19.44
CA PRO A 187 13.32 13.34 -18.45
C PRO A 187 14.42 12.44 -19.02
N ALA A 188 15.56 12.38 -18.32
CA ALA A 188 16.69 11.57 -18.75
C ALA A 188 16.22 10.12 -19.02
N PRO A 189 16.59 9.51 -20.16
CA PRO A 189 16.20 8.14 -20.46
C PRO A 189 16.72 7.23 -19.35
N ARG A 190 15.81 6.58 -18.62
CA ARG A 190 16.20 5.66 -17.53
C ARG A 190 17.08 4.56 -18.13
N PRO A 191 18.29 4.30 -17.57
CA PRO A 191 19.12 3.22 -18.06
C PRO A 191 18.37 1.90 -17.91
N ARG A 192 18.15 1.21 -19.04
CA ARG A 192 17.53 -0.11 -19.03
C ARG A 192 18.58 -1.11 -18.53
N PRO A 193 18.28 -1.93 -17.51
CA PRO A 193 19.24 -2.93 -17.06
C PRO A 193 19.54 -3.92 -18.20
N HIS A 194 20.82 -4.15 -18.49
CA HIS A 194 21.28 -5.02 -19.59
C HIS A 194 20.99 -6.52 -19.37
N ARG A 195 20.55 -6.94 -18.17
CA ARG A 195 20.16 -8.33 -17.89
C ARG A 195 18.74 -8.41 -17.35
N PRO A 196 17.93 -9.39 -17.81
CA PRO A 196 16.60 -9.59 -17.27
C PRO A 196 16.71 -10.00 -15.79
N ARG A 197 15.94 -9.32 -14.94
CA ARG A 197 15.93 -9.46 -13.47
C ARG A 197 15.89 -10.91 -12.95
N GLN A 198 15.19 -11.79 -13.68
CA GLN A 198 15.01 -13.20 -13.34
C GLN A 198 16.30 -14.04 -13.37
N LEU A 199 17.33 -13.57 -14.09
CA LEU A 199 18.63 -14.26 -14.20
C LEU A 199 19.65 -13.82 -13.13
N THR A 200 19.25 -12.98 -12.18
CA THR A 200 20.15 -12.52 -11.12
C THR A 200 20.25 -13.55 -9.99
N ARG A 201 21.46 -13.74 -9.43
CA ARG A 201 21.67 -14.65 -8.28
C ARG A 201 20.83 -14.28 -7.07
N ALA A 202 20.64 -12.98 -6.82
CA ALA A 202 19.78 -12.46 -5.77
C ALA A 202 18.30 -12.88 -5.94
N TYR A 203 17.79 -12.88 -7.18
CA TYR A 203 16.43 -13.33 -7.47
C TYR A 203 16.22 -14.80 -7.11
N TRP A 204 17.14 -15.69 -7.53
CA TRP A 204 17.08 -17.12 -7.24
C TRP A 204 17.19 -17.41 -5.74
N HIS A 205 18.09 -16.72 -5.05
CA HIS A 205 18.24 -16.86 -3.60
C HIS A 205 16.95 -16.48 -2.86
N ASN A 206 16.34 -15.35 -3.23
CA ASN A 206 15.14 -14.83 -2.57
C ASN A 206 13.87 -15.64 -2.87
N HIS A 207 13.81 -16.33 -4.01
CA HIS A 207 12.63 -17.09 -4.46
C HIS A 207 12.82 -18.62 -4.44
N ARG A 208 13.89 -19.13 -3.82
CA ARG A 208 14.25 -20.57 -3.86
C ARG A 208 13.11 -21.52 -3.48
N SER A 209 12.34 -21.21 -2.44
CA SER A 209 11.23 -22.06 -1.97
C SER A 209 10.05 -22.03 -2.94
N GLN A 210 9.78 -20.87 -3.53
CA GLN A 210 8.76 -20.70 -4.55
C GLN A 210 9.12 -21.46 -5.82
N LEU A 211 10.36 -21.30 -6.31
CA LEU A 211 10.86 -22.01 -7.49
C LEU A 211 10.86 -23.52 -7.28
N PHE A 212 11.28 -24.00 -6.11
CA PHE A 212 11.22 -25.42 -5.77
C PHE A 212 9.78 -25.96 -5.80
N CYS A 213 8.82 -25.25 -5.19
CA CYS A 213 7.42 -25.69 -5.21
C CYS A 213 6.81 -25.66 -6.61
N LEU A 214 7.13 -24.65 -7.43
CA LEU A 214 6.70 -24.58 -8.83
C LEU A 214 7.31 -25.70 -9.67
N ALA A 215 8.58 -26.02 -9.47
CA ALA A 215 9.23 -27.14 -10.14
C ALA A 215 8.64 -28.49 -9.73
N ALA A 216 8.37 -28.69 -8.43
CA ALA A 216 7.70 -29.90 -7.94
C ALA A 216 6.28 -30.04 -8.51
N TYR A 217 5.52 -28.95 -8.57
CA TYR A 217 4.19 -28.91 -9.16
C TYR A 217 4.21 -29.23 -10.67
N ALA A 218 5.10 -28.60 -11.43
CA ALA A 218 5.27 -28.91 -12.85
C ALA A 218 5.74 -30.35 -13.09
N GLY A 219 6.66 -30.85 -12.27
CA GLY A 219 7.12 -32.24 -12.32
C GLY A 219 5.99 -33.25 -12.05
N LEU A 220 5.12 -32.96 -11.07
CA LEU A 220 3.95 -33.76 -10.78
C LEU A 220 2.97 -33.79 -11.97
N HIS A 221 2.72 -32.66 -12.63
CA HIS A 221 1.87 -32.64 -13.82
C HIS A 221 2.44 -33.44 -14.98
N VAL A 222 3.74 -33.30 -15.25
CA VAL A 222 4.40 -34.08 -16.31
C VAL A 222 4.29 -35.58 -16.01
N LEU A 223 4.49 -35.97 -14.74
CA LEU A 223 4.35 -37.35 -14.30
C LEU A 223 2.92 -37.88 -14.48
N LEU A 224 1.92 -37.15 -13.97
CA LEU A 224 0.51 -37.53 -14.07
C LEU A 224 0.05 -37.63 -15.53
N PHE A 225 0.45 -36.66 -16.35
CA PHE A 225 0.16 -36.65 -17.78
C PHE A 225 0.80 -37.85 -18.49
N ALA A 226 2.09 -38.10 -18.27
CA ALA A 226 2.83 -39.18 -18.92
C ALA A 226 2.29 -40.57 -18.54
N LEU A 227 1.97 -40.80 -17.27
CA LEU A 227 1.38 -42.06 -16.81
C LEU A 227 0.01 -42.32 -17.45
N ALA A 228 -0.84 -41.29 -17.50
CA ALA A 228 -2.17 -41.39 -18.07
C ALA A 228 -2.14 -41.58 -19.60
N ALA A 229 -1.27 -40.84 -20.28
CA ALA A 229 -1.06 -40.97 -21.73
C ALA A 229 -0.47 -42.35 -22.07
N GLY A 230 0.50 -42.84 -21.29
CA GLY A 230 1.10 -44.16 -21.46
C GLY A 230 0.10 -45.30 -21.35
N ALA A 231 -0.80 -45.25 -20.35
CA ALA A 231 -1.84 -46.25 -20.17
C ALA A 231 -2.84 -46.32 -21.34
N HIS A 232 -3.06 -45.19 -22.04
CA HIS A 232 -4.04 -45.08 -23.14
C HIS A 232 -3.38 -44.98 -24.53
N ARG A 233 -2.10 -45.36 -24.66
CA ARG A 233 -1.34 -45.25 -25.92
C ARG A 233 -1.98 -45.94 -27.13
N HIS A 234 -2.79 -46.97 -26.87
CA HIS A 234 -3.43 -47.78 -27.91
C HIS A 234 -4.69 -47.14 -28.51
N LEU A 235 -5.25 -46.09 -27.88
CA LEU A 235 -6.50 -45.42 -28.27
C LEU A 235 -6.27 -44.18 -29.15
N GLY A 236 -5.03 -43.91 -29.56
CA GLY A 236 -4.66 -42.78 -30.41
C GLY A 236 -4.24 -41.52 -29.64
N ALA A 237 -3.53 -40.63 -30.34
CA ALA A 237 -2.87 -39.46 -29.74
C ALA A 237 -3.85 -38.47 -29.10
N SER A 238 -5.01 -38.24 -29.73
CA SER A 238 -6.05 -37.36 -29.20
C SER A 238 -6.60 -37.86 -27.85
N VAL A 239 -6.85 -39.16 -27.71
CA VAL A 239 -7.29 -39.77 -26.44
C VAL A 239 -6.19 -39.72 -25.39
N MET A 240 -4.93 -39.94 -25.76
CA MET A 240 -3.79 -39.81 -24.84
C MET A 240 -3.71 -38.40 -24.23
N VAL A 241 -3.83 -37.36 -25.06
CA VAL A 241 -3.84 -35.97 -24.61
C VAL A 241 -5.05 -35.70 -23.71
N ALA A 242 -6.25 -36.14 -24.12
CA ALA A 242 -7.47 -35.95 -23.34
C ALA A 242 -7.37 -36.60 -21.95
N LYS A 243 -6.89 -37.85 -21.86
CA LYS A 243 -6.72 -38.58 -20.60
C LYS A 243 -5.59 -38.01 -19.74
N GLY A 244 -4.50 -37.56 -20.36
CA GLY A 244 -3.40 -36.86 -19.71
C GLY A 244 -3.86 -35.57 -19.04
N CYS A 245 -4.51 -34.68 -19.79
CA CYS A 245 -5.07 -33.43 -19.25
C CYS A 245 -6.14 -33.72 -18.19
N GLY A 246 -6.99 -34.73 -18.39
CA GLY A 246 -8.02 -35.12 -17.42
C GLY A 246 -7.45 -35.53 -16.06
N GLN A 247 -6.31 -36.24 -16.02
CA GLN A 247 -5.66 -36.58 -14.74
C GLN A 247 -5.05 -35.36 -14.04
N CYS A 248 -4.41 -34.47 -14.79
CA CYS A 248 -3.92 -33.20 -14.23
C CYS A 248 -5.09 -32.36 -13.67
N LEU A 249 -6.20 -32.28 -14.40
CA LEU A 249 -7.41 -31.57 -13.94
C LEU A 249 -8.02 -32.18 -12.68
N ASN A 250 -8.01 -33.51 -12.52
CA ASN A 250 -8.47 -34.15 -11.28
C ASN A 250 -7.65 -33.69 -10.06
N PHE A 251 -6.32 -33.63 -10.21
CA PHE A 251 -5.44 -33.12 -9.16
C PHE A 251 -5.67 -31.63 -8.91
N ASP A 252 -5.67 -30.79 -9.94
CA ASP A 252 -5.77 -29.34 -9.79
C ASP A 252 -7.12 -28.92 -9.18
N CYS A 253 -8.23 -29.46 -9.68
CA CYS A 253 -9.57 -29.13 -9.20
C CYS A 253 -9.86 -29.63 -7.78
N SER A 254 -9.09 -30.61 -7.27
CA SER A 254 -9.17 -31.06 -5.87
C SER A 254 -8.20 -30.29 -4.97
N PHE A 255 -6.96 -30.10 -5.41
CA PHE A 255 -5.91 -29.43 -4.63
C PHE A 255 -6.15 -27.92 -4.48
N ILE A 256 -6.85 -27.28 -5.42
CA ILE A 256 -7.22 -25.86 -5.32
C ILE A 256 -8.00 -25.53 -4.03
N ALA A 257 -8.74 -26.50 -3.48
CA ALA A 257 -9.43 -26.39 -2.19
C ALA A 257 -8.46 -26.25 -1.02
N VAL A 258 -7.36 -27.03 -1.04
CA VAL A 258 -6.33 -27.07 0.00
C VAL A 258 -5.67 -25.70 0.16
N LEU A 259 -5.47 -24.98 -0.94
CA LEU A 259 -4.90 -23.63 -0.96
C LEU A 259 -5.79 -22.59 -0.26
N MET A 260 -7.07 -22.92 -0.06
CA MET A 260 -8.08 -22.06 0.56
C MET A 260 -8.51 -22.52 1.96
N LEU A 261 -7.83 -23.51 2.55
CA LEU A 261 -8.01 -23.93 3.95
C LEU A 261 -7.30 -22.96 4.90
N ARG A 262 -7.94 -21.83 5.20
CA ARG A 262 -7.28 -20.70 5.88
C ARG A 262 -6.90 -21.01 7.32
N ARG A 263 -7.69 -21.81 8.03
CA ARG A 263 -7.40 -22.19 9.42
C ARG A 263 -6.26 -23.21 9.45
N CYS A 264 -6.33 -24.22 8.59
CA CYS A 264 -5.25 -25.20 8.44
C CYS A 264 -3.93 -24.54 8.01
N LEU A 265 -3.96 -23.63 7.03
CA LEU A 265 -2.78 -22.88 6.60
C LEU A 265 -2.24 -21.98 7.70
N THR A 266 -3.12 -21.37 8.50
CA THR A 266 -2.72 -20.56 9.67
C THR A 266 -2.00 -21.40 10.73
N TRP A 267 -2.48 -22.61 10.97
CA TRP A 267 -1.81 -23.58 11.84
C TRP A 267 -0.48 -24.05 11.23
N LEU A 268 -0.46 -24.38 9.94
CA LEU A 268 0.74 -24.83 9.23
C LEU A 268 1.85 -23.77 9.23
N ARG A 269 1.49 -22.47 9.17
CA ARG A 269 2.43 -21.35 9.30
C ARG A 269 3.17 -21.33 10.64
N ALA A 270 2.61 -21.93 11.70
CA ALA A 270 3.26 -22.03 13.00
C ALA A 270 4.27 -23.20 13.09
N THR A 271 4.31 -24.07 12.09
CA THR A 271 5.19 -25.24 12.04
C THR A 271 6.47 -24.97 11.23
N TRP A 272 7.42 -25.90 11.27
CA TRP A 272 8.66 -25.83 10.49
C TRP A 272 8.42 -25.86 8.96
N LEU A 273 7.29 -26.41 8.51
CA LEU A 273 6.94 -26.49 7.07
C LEU A 273 6.86 -25.11 6.42
N ALA A 274 6.56 -24.06 7.19
CA ALA A 274 6.51 -22.69 6.69
C ALA A 274 7.87 -22.19 6.17
N GLN A 275 8.99 -22.81 6.56
CA GLN A 275 10.32 -22.45 6.05
C GLN A 275 10.60 -23.03 4.66
N VAL A 276 9.97 -24.16 4.34
CA VAL A 276 10.15 -24.90 3.07
C VAL A 276 9.08 -24.51 2.06
N LEU A 277 7.82 -24.46 2.49
CA LEU A 277 6.68 -24.16 1.64
C LEU A 277 6.35 -22.65 1.63
N PRO A 278 6.10 -22.04 0.46
CA PRO A 278 5.70 -20.64 0.33
C PRO A 278 4.21 -20.45 0.70
N LEU A 279 3.84 -20.79 1.94
CA LEU A 279 2.45 -20.72 2.46
C LEU A 279 1.85 -19.29 2.42
N ASP A 280 2.72 -18.30 2.34
CA ASP A 280 2.38 -16.87 2.29
C ASP A 280 1.83 -16.45 0.91
N GLN A 281 2.12 -17.24 -0.13
CA GLN A 281 1.69 -16.99 -1.50
C GLN A 281 0.57 -17.93 -1.95
N ASN A 282 -0.16 -18.55 -0.99
CA ASN A 282 -1.22 -19.51 -1.31
C ASN A 282 -2.31 -18.93 -2.25
N ILE A 283 -2.67 -17.65 -2.10
CA ILE A 283 -3.63 -16.98 -2.98
C ILE A 283 -3.04 -16.75 -4.38
N GLN A 284 -1.76 -16.38 -4.49
CA GLN A 284 -1.08 -16.25 -5.78
C GLN A 284 -0.98 -17.60 -6.49
N PHE A 285 -0.69 -18.66 -5.73
CA PHE A 285 -0.65 -20.01 -6.24
C PHE A 285 -2.04 -20.54 -6.64
N HIS A 286 -3.10 -20.17 -5.90
CA HIS A 286 -4.48 -20.44 -6.31
C HIS A 286 -4.86 -19.75 -7.62
N GLN A 287 -4.42 -18.50 -7.81
CA GLN A 287 -4.62 -17.79 -9.09
C GLN A 287 -3.88 -18.51 -10.23
N LEU A 288 -2.62 -18.88 -10.02
CA LEU A 288 -1.84 -19.66 -10.98
C LEU A 288 -2.53 -20.99 -11.34
N MET A 289 -2.95 -21.75 -10.33
CA MET A 289 -3.70 -23.00 -10.48
C MET A 289 -4.99 -22.77 -11.28
N GLY A 290 -5.74 -21.69 -11.02
CA GLY A 290 -6.92 -21.32 -11.79
C GLY A 290 -6.64 -21.10 -13.27
N TYR A 291 -5.55 -20.41 -13.62
CA TYR A 291 -5.12 -20.27 -15.02
C TYR A 291 -4.77 -21.62 -15.66
N VAL A 292 -4.08 -22.49 -14.93
CA VAL A 292 -3.71 -23.83 -15.40
C VAL A 292 -4.94 -24.71 -15.62
N VAL A 293 -5.93 -24.69 -14.70
CA VAL A 293 -7.20 -25.41 -14.85
C VAL A 293 -7.94 -24.98 -16.11
N VAL A 294 -8.06 -23.67 -16.37
CA VAL A 294 -8.71 -23.17 -17.60
C VAL A 294 -7.93 -23.63 -18.84
N GLY A 295 -6.61 -23.46 -18.86
CA GLY A 295 -5.77 -23.89 -19.98
C GLY A 295 -5.87 -25.39 -20.28
N LEU A 296 -5.73 -26.23 -19.24
CA LEU A 296 -5.86 -27.68 -19.38
C LEU A 296 -7.27 -28.12 -19.77
N SER A 297 -8.31 -27.42 -19.28
CA SER A 297 -9.70 -27.71 -19.67
C SER A 297 -9.93 -27.47 -21.16
N LEU A 298 -9.38 -26.38 -21.71
CA LEU A 298 -9.47 -26.09 -23.14
C LEU A 298 -8.76 -27.16 -23.98
N VAL A 299 -7.53 -27.54 -23.61
CA VAL A 299 -6.78 -28.60 -24.30
C VAL A 299 -7.51 -29.94 -24.21
N HIS A 300 -8.07 -30.27 -23.04
CA HIS A 300 -8.86 -31.47 -22.82
C HIS A 300 -10.13 -31.50 -23.69
N THR A 301 -10.86 -30.39 -23.77
CA THR A 301 -12.06 -30.27 -24.63
C THR A 301 -11.71 -30.39 -26.10
N VAL A 302 -10.67 -29.69 -26.57
CA VAL A 302 -10.21 -29.77 -27.97
C VAL A 302 -9.81 -31.19 -28.33
N ALA A 303 -9.07 -31.87 -27.45
CA ALA A 303 -8.71 -33.27 -27.66
C ALA A 303 -9.94 -34.17 -27.79
N HIS A 304 -10.95 -34.02 -26.92
CA HIS A 304 -12.21 -34.75 -27.05
C HIS A 304 -12.99 -34.43 -28.33
N ILE A 305 -13.04 -33.15 -28.74
CA ILE A 305 -13.68 -32.74 -30.01
C ILE A 305 -13.00 -33.44 -31.18
N VAL A 306 -11.66 -33.44 -31.24
CA VAL A 306 -10.91 -34.14 -32.31
C VAL A 306 -11.24 -35.63 -32.30
N ASN A 307 -11.24 -36.28 -31.13
CA ASN A 307 -11.62 -37.68 -31.01
C ASN A 307 -13.04 -37.95 -31.53
N PHE A 308 -13.99 -37.07 -31.20
CA PHE A 308 -15.39 -37.18 -31.61
C PHE A 308 -15.57 -36.96 -33.11
N VAL A 309 -14.82 -36.04 -33.71
CA VAL A 309 -14.81 -35.84 -35.18
C VAL A 309 -14.25 -37.07 -35.88
N LEU A 310 -13.13 -37.62 -35.41
CA LEU A 310 -12.54 -38.84 -35.97
C LEU A 310 -13.49 -40.03 -35.83
N GLN A 311 -14.19 -40.14 -34.70
CA GLN A 311 -15.15 -41.21 -34.46
C GLN A 311 -16.40 -41.07 -35.35
N ALA A 312 -16.92 -39.85 -35.54
CA ALA A 312 -18.07 -39.59 -36.40
C ALA A 312 -17.76 -39.76 -37.91
N GLN A 313 -16.49 -39.63 -38.30
CA GLN A 313 -16.03 -39.87 -39.68
C GLN A 313 -15.72 -41.34 -39.96
N ALA A 314 -15.69 -42.21 -38.94
CA ALA A 314 -15.46 -43.63 -39.13
C ALA A 314 -16.72 -44.31 -39.71
N GLU A 315 -16.56 -45.06 -40.80
CA GLU A 315 -17.64 -45.72 -41.56
C GLU A 315 -18.52 -46.66 -40.73
N ALA A 316 -18.01 -47.15 -39.58
CA ALA A 316 -18.70 -48.07 -38.69
C ALA A 316 -19.44 -47.39 -37.52
N SER A 317 -19.49 -46.06 -37.46
CA SER A 317 -20.06 -45.33 -36.31
C SER A 317 -21.57 -45.06 -36.47
N PRO A 318 -22.41 -45.40 -35.49
CA PRO A 318 -23.86 -45.18 -35.56
C PRO A 318 -24.31 -43.78 -35.10
N PHE A 319 -23.38 -42.87 -34.75
CA PHE A 319 -23.69 -41.60 -34.09
C PHE A 319 -23.11 -40.40 -34.82
N GLN A 320 -23.90 -39.33 -34.94
CA GLN A 320 -23.41 -38.05 -35.47
C GLN A 320 -22.58 -37.27 -34.45
N PHE A 321 -21.74 -36.34 -34.91
CA PHE A 321 -20.92 -35.47 -34.06
C PHE A 321 -21.73 -34.75 -32.95
N TRP A 322 -22.88 -34.18 -33.30
CA TRP A 322 -23.74 -33.46 -32.35
C TRP A 322 -24.36 -34.39 -31.30
N GLU A 323 -24.69 -35.62 -31.68
CA GLU A 323 -25.16 -36.63 -30.74
C GLU A 323 -24.04 -37.02 -29.76
N LEU A 324 -22.80 -37.10 -30.23
CA LEU A 324 -21.64 -37.42 -29.41
C LEU A 324 -21.27 -36.30 -28.40
N LEU A 325 -21.54 -35.05 -28.77
CA LEU A 325 -21.21 -33.87 -27.97
C LEU A 325 -22.29 -33.48 -26.95
N LEU A 326 -23.57 -33.56 -27.33
CA LEU A 326 -24.68 -32.99 -26.53
C LEU A 326 -25.66 -34.03 -25.98
N THR A 327 -25.64 -35.28 -26.45
CA THR A 327 -26.62 -36.29 -26.04
C THR A 327 -26.00 -37.38 -25.16
N THR A 328 -26.85 -38.07 -24.39
CA THR A 328 -26.46 -39.18 -23.52
C THR A 328 -26.49 -40.55 -24.23
N ARG A 329 -26.96 -40.60 -25.47
CA ARG A 329 -27.10 -41.83 -26.28
C ARG A 329 -25.79 -42.64 -26.45
N PRO A 330 -24.60 -42.01 -26.60
CA PRO A 330 -23.34 -42.74 -26.77
C PRO A 330 -22.87 -43.49 -25.51
N GLY A 331 -23.52 -43.29 -24.36
CA GLY A 331 -23.17 -43.97 -23.11
C GLY A 331 -21.82 -43.56 -22.49
N ILE A 332 -21.13 -42.55 -23.04
CA ILE A 332 -19.81 -42.11 -22.57
C ILE A 332 -19.92 -41.44 -21.20
N GLY A 333 -19.24 -42.00 -20.19
CA GLY A 333 -19.16 -41.44 -18.84
C GLY A 333 -19.41 -42.46 -17.74
N TRP A 334 -19.35 -42.00 -16.48
CA TRP A 334 -19.63 -42.84 -15.32
C TRP A 334 -21.14 -43.14 -15.20
N VAL A 335 -21.97 -42.09 -15.28
CA VAL A 335 -23.42 -42.22 -15.45
C VAL A 335 -23.69 -42.26 -16.95
N HIS A 336 -24.51 -43.22 -17.43
CA HIS A 336 -24.70 -43.51 -18.85
C HIS A 336 -24.86 -42.23 -19.71
N GLY A 337 -23.79 -41.86 -20.42
CA GLY A 337 -23.78 -40.75 -21.37
C GLY A 337 -23.61 -39.34 -20.79
N SER A 338 -23.36 -39.17 -19.50
CA SER A 338 -23.31 -37.84 -18.88
C SER A 338 -22.06 -37.02 -19.19
N ALA A 339 -20.96 -37.63 -19.66
CA ALA A 339 -19.66 -36.97 -19.72
C ALA A 339 -19.62 -35.78 -20.70
N SER A 340 -20.18 -35.93 -21.90
CA SER A 340 -20.17 -34.88 -22.91
C SER A 340 -20.99 -33.64 -22.52
N PRO A 341 -22.29 -33.75 -22.15
CA PRO A 341 -23.08 -32.58 -21.76
C PRO A 341 -22.57 -31.91 -20.47
N THR A 342 -22.10 -32.70 -19.49
CA THR A 342 -21.49 -32.13 -18.28
C THR A 342 -20.17 -31.41 -18.57
N GLY A 343 -19.37 -31.89 -19.55
CA GLY A 343 -18.14 -31.25 -19.98
C GLY A 343 -18.37 -29.87 -20.60
N VAL A 344 -19.41 -29.72 -21.43
CA VAL A 344 -19.78 -28.42 -22.01
C VAL A 344 -20.27 -27.45 -20.92
N ALA A 345 -21.13 -27.91 -20.01
CA ALA A 345 -21.61 -27.09 -18.90
C ALA A 345 -20.46 -26.64 -17.98
N LEU A 346 -19.50 -27.54 -17.69
CA LEU A 346 -18.31 -27.24 -16.91
C LEU A 346 -17.45 -26.16 -17.60
N LEU A 347 -17.21 -26.27 -18.90
CA LEU A 347 -16.41 -25.30 -19.64
C LEU A 347 -17.04 -23.91 -19.60
N LEU A 348 -18.36 -23.80 -19.82
CA LEU A 348 -19.07 -22.52 -19.76
C LEU A 348 -19.00 -21.89 -18.36
N LEU A 349 -19.22 -22.69 -17.31
CA LEU A 349 -19.12 -22.22 -15.92
C LEU A 349 -17.70 -21.78 -15.56
N LEU A 350 -16.68 -22.53 -15.97
CA LEU A 350 -15.27 -22.20 -15.73
C LEU A 350 -14.88 -20.90 -16.44
N LEU A 351 -15.30 -20.70 -17.69
CA LEU A 351 -15.04 -19.46 -18.44
C LEU A 351 -15.75 -18.26 -17.81
N LEU A 352 -17.01 -18.41 -17.41
CA LEU A 352 -17.75 -17.36 -16.70
C LEU A 352 -17.06 -16.98 -15.39
N MET A 353 -16.71 -17.97 -14.57
CA MET A 353 -15.99 -17.76 -13.31
C MET A 353 -14.64 -17.08 -13.53
N PHE A 354 -13.91 -17.44 -14.59
CA PHE A 354 -12.63 -16.85 -14.96
C PHE A 354 -12.73 -15.37 -15.33
N ILE A 355 -13.68 -15.02 -16.20
CA ILE A 355 -13.91 -13.65 -16.66
C ILE A 355 -14.30 -12.75 -15.48
N CYS A 356 -15.25 -13.20 -14.65
CA CYS A 356 -15.72 -12.47 -13.48
C CYS A 356 -14.66 -12.39 -12.36
N SER A 357 -13.68 -13.29 -12.34
CA SER A 357 -12.54 -13.26 -11.41
C SER A 357 -11.37 -12.36 -11.87
N SER A 358 -11.49 -11.75 -13.06
CA SER A 358 -10.44 -10.89 -13.59
C SER A 358 -10.19 -9.64 -12.72
N SER A 359 -8.96 -9.13 -12.78
CA SER A 359 -8.58 -7.93 -12.01
C SER A 359 -9.35 -6.68 -12.43
N CYS A 360 -9.90 -6.64 -13.65
CA CYS A 360 -10.73 -5.54 -14.12
C CYS A 360 -12.06 -5.50 -13.34
N VAL A 361 -12.78 -6.63 -13.32
CA VAL A 361 -14.08 -6.74 -12.63
C VAL A 361 -13.94 -6.55 -11.12
N ARG A 362 -12.90 -7.12 -10.51
CA ARG A 362 -12.69 -6.97 -9.06
C ARG A 362 -12.34 -5.54 -8.65
N ARG A 363 -11.72 -4.75 -9.55
CA ARG A 363 -11.32 -3.35 -9.28
C ARG A 363 -12.35 -2.32 -9.76
N SER A 364 -13.35 -2.71 -10.55
CA SER A 364 -14.40 -1.82 -11.06
C SER A 364 -15.49 -1.46 -10.03
N GLY A 365 -15.30 -1.83 -8.76
CA GLY A 365 -16.24 -1.52 -7.67
C GLY A 365 -17.35 -2.55 -7.45
N HIS A 366 -17.47 -3.58 -8.30
CA HIS A 366 -18.52 -4.60 -8.25
C HIS A 366 -18.00 -5.94 -7.67
N PHE A 367 -17.48 -5.91 -6.45
CA PHE A 367 -16.91 -7.10 -5.80
C PHE A 367 -17.94 -8.24 -5.65
N GLU A 368 -19.24 -7.92 -5.54
CA GLU A 368 -20.33 -8.89 -5.42
C GLU A 368 -20.42 -9.83 -6.64
N VAL A 369 -20.18 -9.32 -7.85
CA VAL A 369 -20.20 -10.14 -9.07
C VAL A 369 -19.14 -11.22 -9.00
N PHE A 370 -17.92 -10.85 -8.58
CA PHE A 370 -16.86 -11.82 -8.33
C PHE A 370 -17.28 -12.82 -7.25
N TYR A 371 -17.81 -12.35 -6.12
CA TYR A 371 -18.17 -13.22 -4.99
C TYR A 371 -19.18 -14.31 -5.39
N TRP A 372 -20.29 -13.92 -6.01
CA TRP A 372 -21.37 -14.86 -6.38
C TRP A 372 -20.97 -15.80 -7.52
N THR A 373 -20.30 -15.29 -8.54
CA THR A 373 -19.84 -16.13 -9.66
C THR A 373 -18.75 -17.11 -9.21
N HIS A 374 -17.86 -16.71 -8.30
CA HIS A 374 -16.85 -17.61 -7.75
C HIS A 374 -17.47 -18.68 -6.84
N LEU A 375 -18.55 -18.39 -6.10
CA LEU A 375 -19.28 -19.38 -5.29
C LEU A 375 -19.85 -20.56 -6.11
N SER A 376 -19.97 -20.40 -7.43
CA SER A 376 -20.35 -21.49 -8.35
C SER A 376 -19.36 -22.67 -8.37
N TYR A 377 -18.21 -22.58 -7.68
CA TYR A 377 -17.29 -23.71 -7.48
C TYR A 377 -18.00 -24.96 -6.91
N VAL A 378 -19.05 -24.79 -6.10
CA VAL A 378 -19.84 -25.91 -5.56
C VAL A 378 -20.52 -26.67 -6.70
N LEU A 379 -21.12 -25.95 -7.64
CA LEU A 379 -21.74 -26.53 -8.83
C LEU A 379 -20.70 -27.19 -9.74
N VAL A 380 -19.52 -26.56 -9.90
CA VAL A 380 -18.40 -27.14 -10.66
C VAL A 380 -17.95 -28.47 -10.07
N TRP A 381 -17.79 -28.59 -8.74
CA TRP A 381 -17.43 -29.86 -8.11
C TRP A 381 -18.51 -30.93 -8.27
N LEU A 382 -19.78 -30.58 -8.11
CA LEU A 382 -20.89 -31.52 -8.35
C LEU A 382 -20.86 -32.04 -9.79
N LEU A 383 -20.71 -31.15 -10.78
CA LEU A 383 -20.63 -31.54 -12.19
C LEU A 383 -19.36 -32.36 -12.48
N LEU A 384 -18.22 -32.06 -11.86
CA LEU A 384 -16.98 -32.84 -12.02
C LEU A 384 -17.13 -34.28 -11.49
N ILE A 385 -17.88 -34.50 -10.40
CA ILE A 385 -18.19 -35.84 -9.89
C ILE A 385 -18.97 -36.65 -10.94
N PHE A 386 -19.95 -36.03 -11.61
CA PHE A 386 -20.73 -36.70 -12.67
C PHE A 386 -19.97 -36.84 -13.99
N HIS A 387 -19.03 -35.94 -14.27
CA HIS A 387 -18.24 -35.92 -15.49
C HIS A 387 -17.13 -36.99 -15.47
N GLY A 388 -16.40 -37.11 -14.37
CA GLY A 388 -15.21 -37.98 -14.25
C GLY A 388 -15.40 -39.15 -13.28
N PRO A 389 -15.26 -40.43 -13.71
CA PRO A 389 -15.51 -41.61 -12.86
C PRO A 389 -14.58 -41.71 -11.63
N ASN A 390 -13.40 -41.10 -11.71
CA ASN A 390 -12.40 -41.15 -10.65
C ASN A 390 -12.28 -39.85 -9.85
N PHE A 391 -12.97 -38.76 -10.22
CA PHE A 391 -12.78 -37.46 -9.58
C PHE A 391 -13.14 -37.48 -8.09
N TRP A 392 -14.18 -38.22 -7.71
CA TRP A 392 -14.60 -38.35 -6.31
C TRP A 392 -13.50 -38.89 -5.40
N LYS A 393 -12.59 -39.74 -5.91
CA LYS A 393 -11.45 -40.27 -5.16
C LYS A 393 -10.45 -39.16 -4.82
N TRP A 394 -10.21 -38.26 -5.77
CA TRP A 394 -9.33 -37.10 -5.59
C TRP A 394 -9.97 -36.04 -4.67
N LEU A 395 -11.29 -35.86 -4.75
CA LEU A 395 -12.01 -34.89 -3.93
C LEU A 395 -12.22 -35.36 -2.49
N LEU A 396 -12.20 -36.67 -2.20
CA LEU A 396 -12.57 -37.20 -0.88
C LEU A 396 -11.82 -36.53 0.28
N VAL A 397 -10.49 -36.57 0.28
CA VAL A 397 -9.69 -36.01 1.38
C VAL A 397 -9.70 -34.47 1.39
N PRO A 398 -9.36 -33.76 0.30
CA PRO A 398 -9.39 -32.30 0.27
C PRO A 398 -10.79 -31.71 0.51
N GLY A 399 -11.82 -32.34 -0.04
CA GLY A 399 -13.21 -31.94 0.08
C GLY A 399 -13.72 -32.08 1.51
N ILE A 400 -13.52 -33.24 2.16
CA ILE A 400 -13.90 -33.43 3.58
C ILE A 400 -13.21 -32.39 4.46
N LEU A 401 -11.90 -32.18 4.28
CA LEU A 401 -11.15 -31.17 5.05
C LEU A 401 -11.71 -29.76 4.82
N PHE A 402 -12.06 -29.41 3.57
CA PHE A 402 -12.66 -28.13 3.22
C PHE A 402 -14.02 -27.92 3.88
N PHE A 403 -14.93 -28.88 3.75
CA PHE A 403 -16.26 -28.78 4.36
C PHE A 403 -16.18 -28.75 5.88
N LEU A 404 -15.29 -29.55 6.48
CA LEU A 404 -15.07 -29.55 7.93
C LEU A 404 -14.56 -28.19 8.42
N GLU A 405 -13.57 -27.59 7.75
CA GLU A 405 -13.07 -26.25 8.11
C GLU A 405 -14.19 -25.20 8.03
N LYS A 406 -15.02 -25.24 6.97
CA LYS A 406 -16.14 -24.31 6.80
C LYS A 406 -17.24 -24.51 7.85
N ALA A 407 -17.54 -25.76 8.21
CA ALA A 407 -18.53 -26.09 9.23
C ALA A 407 -18.08 -25.62 10.62
N ILE A 408 -16.83 -25.88 11.01
CA ILE A 408 -16.24 -25.38 12.26
C ILE A 408 -16.22 -23.84 12.23
N GLY A 409 -15.90 -23.25 11.07
CA GLY A 409 -15.94 -21.80 10.84
C GLY A 409 -17.28 -21.18 11.20
N LEU A 410 -18.32 -21.70 10.57
CA LEU A 410 -19.69 -21.23 10.72
C LEU A 410 -20.26 -21.49 12.12
N ALA A 411 -19.95 -22.64 12.72
CA ALA A 411 -20.39 -22.97 14.07
C ALA A 411 -19.79 -22.00 15.10
N VAL A 412 -18.48 -21.80 15.06
CA VAL A 412 -17.78 -20.88 15.98
C VAL A 412 -18.28 -19.45 15.83
N SER A 413 -18.43 -18.96 14.60
CA SER A 413 -18.86 -17.57 14.37
C SER A 413 -20.31 -17.32 14.79
N ARG A 414 -21.22 -18.30 14.63
CA ARG A 414 -22.62 -18.16 15.05
C ARG A 414 -22.82 -18.32 16.55
N MET A 415 -22.02 -19.16 17.22
CA MET A 415 -22.09 -19.36 18.67
C MET A 415 -21.55 -18.14 19.44
N ALA A 416 -20.59 -17.41 18.87
CA ALA A 416 -19.94 -16.27 19.50
C ALA A 416 -20.37 -14.94 18.84
N ALA A 417 -21.67 -14.63 18.84
CA ALA A 417 -22.11 -13.30 18.48
C ALA A 417 -21.51 -12.26 19.44
N VAL A 418 -20.86 -11.25 18.89
CA VAL A 418 -20.22 -10.18 19.66
C VAL A 418 -20.88 -8.84 19.35
N CYS A 419 -20.61 -7.87 20.22
CA CYS A 419 -21.13 -6.54 20.07
C CYS A 419 -20.00 -5.57 19.76
N ILE A 420 -20.25 -4.71 18.77
CA ILE A 420 -19.53 -3.44 18.64
C ILE A 420 -19.91 -2.62 19.87
N MET A 421 -18.93 -2.05 20.55
CA MET A 421 -19.08 -1.25 21.78
C MET A 421 -19.06 0.24 21.45
N GLU A 422 -18.17 0.64 20.54
CA GLU A 422 -17.93 2.04 20.20
C GLU A 422 -17.50 2.13 18.72
N VAL A 423 -17.94 3.20 18.06
CA VAL A 423 -17.59 3.53 16.68
C VAL A 423 -17.13 4.97 16.62
N ASN A 424 -15.91 5.16 16.12
CA ASN A 424 -15.31 6.49 15.95
C ASN A 424 -15.05 6.74 14.47
N LEU A 425 -15.65 7.80 13.94
CA LEU A 425 -15.41 8.26 12.58
C LEU A 425 -14.17 9.16 12.56
N LEU A 426 -13.17 8.72 11.81
CA LEU A 426 -11.88 9.37 11.69
C LEU A 426 -11.75 10.07 10.32
N PRO A 427 -10.87 11.07 10.21
CA PRO A 427 -10.54 11.73 8.95
C PRO A 427 -10.09 10.74 7.87
N SER A 428 -10.10 11.19 6.61
CA SER A 428 -9.79 10.36 5.44
C SER A 428 -10.73 9.15 5.24
N LYS A 429 -11.98 9.26 5.74
CA LYS A 429 -13.04 8.24 5.67
C LYS A 429 -12.60 6.91 6.27
N VAL A 430 -12.11 6.94 7.51
CA VAL A 430 -11.75 5.73 8.27
C VAL A 430 -12.76 5.53 9.40
N THR A 431 -13.25 4.31 9.56
CA THR A 431 -14.12 3.90 10.65
C THR A 431 -13.30 3.09 11.64
N HIS A 432 -13.19 3.55 12.89
CA HIS A 432 -12.60 2.79 13.98
C HIS A 432 -13.69 2.07 14.77
N LEU A 433 -13.61 0.74 14.79
CA LEU A 433 -14.57 -0.12 15.50
C LEU A 433 -13.90 -0.75 16.72
N LEU A 434 -14.48 -0.53 17.91
CA LEU A 434 -14.17 -1.29 19.12
C LEU A 434 -15.16 -2.43 19.27
N ILE A 435 -14.68 -3.66 19.18
CA ILE A 435 -15.51 -4.87 19.31
C ILE A 435 -15.15 -5.58 20.60
N LYS A 436 -16.14 -6.07 21.34
CA LYS A 436 -15.91 -6.89 22.53
C LYS A 436 -15.20 -8.20 22.16
N ARG A 437 -14.10 -8.52 22.84
CA ARG A 437 -13.33 -9.74 22.58
C ARG A 437 -14.09 -10.98 23.09
N PRO A 438 -14.28 -12.04 22.28
CA PRO A 438 -14.82 -13.31 22.76
C PRO A 438 -13.88 -14.01 23.75
N PRO A 439 -14.40 -14.75 24.76
CA PRO A 439 -13.63 -15.31 25.88
C PRO A 439 -12.55 -16.36 25.53
N PHE A 440 -12.42 -16.79 24.27
CA PHE A 440 -11.37 -17.72 23.81
C PHE A 440 -10.71 -17.28 22.50
N PHE A 441 -10.86 -16.00 22.14
CA PHE A 441 -10.32 -15.47 20.90
C PHE A 441 -8.84 -15.06 21.09
N HIS A 442 -7.91 -15.98 20.86
CA HIS A 442 -6.47 -15.72 20.94
C HIS A 442 -5.88 -15.46 19.55
N TYR A 443 -5.36 -14.25 19.33
CA TYR A 443 -4.74 -13.84 18.08
C TYR A 443 -3.29 -13.39 18.30
N ARG A 444 -2.52 -13.30 17.22
CA ARG A 444 -1.16 -12.76 17.22
C ARG A 444 -1.12 -11.38 16.54
N PRO A 445 -0.11 -10.54 16.83
CA PRO A 445 0.02 -9.24 16.20
C PRO A 445 0.16 -9.39 14.68
N GLY A 446 -0.55 -8.56 13.92
CA GLY A 446 -0.63 -8.61 12.47
C GLY A 446 -1.65 -9.60 11.90
N ASP A 447 -2.36 -10.36 12.74
CA ASP A 447 -3.44 -11.24 12.28
C ASP A 447 -4.64 -10.43 11.76
N TYR A 448 -5.43 -11.05 10.88
CA TYR A 448 -6.68 -10.48 10.39
C TYR A 448 -7.87 -11.38 10.73
N LEU A 449 -9.07 -10.84 10.66
CA LEU A 449 -10.33 -11.56 10.87
C LEU A 449 -11.34 -11.18 9.79
N TYR A 450 -12.37 -12.00 9.64
CA TYR A 450 -13.54 -11.71 8.83
C TYR A 450 -14.65 -11.15 9.71
N LEU A 451 -15.23 -10.05 9.28
CA LEU A 451 -16.30 -9.35 9.96
C LEU A 451 -17.60 -9.46 9.14
N ASN A 452 -18.69 -9.80 9.81
CA ASN A 452 -20.04 -9.70 9.29
C ASN A 452 -20.88 -8.82 10.21
N ILE A 453 -21.52 -7.81 9.63
CA ILE A 453 -22.44 -6.90 10.34
C ILE A 453 -23.80 -7.02 9.66
N PRO A 454 -24.74 -7.81 10.23
CA PRO A 454 -26.02 -8.11 9.58
C PRO A 454 -26.89 -6.90 9.27
N THR A 455 -26.73 -5.80 10.01
CA THR A 455 -27.44 -4.54 9.77
C THR A 455 -27.00 -3.85 8.48
N ILE A 456 -25.76 -4.08 8.03
CA ILE A 456 -25.22 -3.55 6.77
C ILE A 456 -25.40 -4.57 5.64
N ALA A 457 -24.99 -5.81 5.87
CA ALA A 457 -25.14 -6.91 4.91
C ALA A 457 -25.25 -8.25 5.64
N ARG A 458 -26.37 -8.96 5.43
CA ARG A 458 -26.69 -10.20 6.16
C ARG A 458 -25.73 -11.35 5.88
N TYR A 459 -25.23 -11.48 4.64
CA TYR A 459 -24.50 -12.67 4.19
C TYR A 459 -23.07 -12.39 3.71
N GLU A 460 -22.62 -11.14 3.77
CA GLU A 460 -21.28 -10.76 3.30
C GLU A 460 -20.27 -10.77 4.45
N TRP A 461 -19.10 -11.36 4.19
CA TRP A 461 -17.99 -11.41 5.13
C TRP A 461 -16.78 -10.69 4.54
N HIS A 462 -16.24 -9.70 5.27
CA HIS A 462 -15.15 -8.86 4.79
C HIS A 462 -13.91 -9.00 5.69
N PRO A 463 -12.69 -9.18 5.12
CA PRO A 463 -11.48 -9.34 5.91
C PRO A 463 -10.91 -7.98 6.36
N PHE A 464 -10.54 -7.88 7.64
CA PHE A 464 -9.86 -6.71 8.21
C PHE A 464 -8.75 -7.12 9.16
N THR A 465 -7.63 -6.41 9.09
CA THR A 465 -6.49 -6.60 9.99
C THR A 465 -6.82 -6.10 11.39
N ILE A 466 -6.44 -6.88 12.40
CA ILE A 466 -6.59 -6.50 13.79
C ILE A 466 -5.53 -5.46 14.12
N SER A 467 -5.97 -4.28 14.55
CA SER A 467 -5.09 -3.14 14.84
C SER A 467 -4.72 -3.02 16.33
N SER A 468 -5.41 -3.73 17.23
CA SER A 468 -5.10 -3.80 18.66
C SER A 468 -4.08 -4.88 18.98
N ALA A 469 -3.24 -4.66 19.99
CA ALA A 469 -2.33 -5.67 20.51
C ALA A 469 -3.08 -6.85 21.17
N PRO A 470 -2.62 -8.11 21.02
CA PRO A 470 -3.24 -9.26 21.67
C PRO A 470 -3.17 -9.23 23.20
N GLU A 471 -2.27 -8.44 23.77
CA GLU A 471 -2.14 -8.20 25.20
C GLU A 471 -3.33 -7.41 25.78
N GLN A 472 -4.11 -6.73 24.95
CA GLN A 472 -5.37 -6.07 25.34
C GLN A 472 -6.49 -7.12 25.47
N LYS A 473 -7.02 -7.30 26.69
CA LYS A 473 -7.89 -8.44 27.02
C LYS A 473 -9.38 -8.24 26.68
N ASP A 474 -9.88 -7.01 26.66
CA ASP A 474 -11.34 -6.78 26.63
C ASP A 474 -11.88 -6.44 25.24
N THR A 475 -11.06 -5.86 24.36
CA THR A 475 -11.50 -5.29 23.09
C THR A 475 -10.58 -5.65 21.92
N ILE A 476 -11.18 -5.75 20.73
CA ILE A 476 -10.51 -5.88 19.43
C ILE A 476 -10.77 -4.59 18.65
N TRP A 477 -9.73 -4.01 18.09
CA TRP A 477 -9.83 -2.77 17.31
C TRP A 477 -9.67 -3.04 15.82
N LEU A 478 -10.56 -2.49 15.01
CA LEU A 478 -10.48 -2.52 13.55
C LEU A 478 -10.51 -1.11 12.99
N HIS A 479 -9.59 -0.80 12.08
CA HIS A 479 -9.57 0.46 11.34
C HIS A 479 -9.91 0.18 9.87
N ILE A 480 -11.09 0.63 9.44
CA ILE A 480 -11.66 0.29 8.13
C ILE A 480 -11.77 1.55 7.29
N ARG A 481 -11.05 1.60 6.16
CA ARG A 481 -11.14 2.72 5.21
C ARG A 481 -12.27 2.50 4.20
N SER A 482 -13.03 3.55 3.93
CA SER A 482 -14.15 3.54 2.99
C SER A 482 -13.65 3.59 1.53
N GLN A 483 -13.50 2.41 0.91
CA GLN A 483 -13.01 2.27 -0.48
C GLN A 483 -13.91 1.41 -1.39
N GLY A 484 -14.80 0.59 -0.83
CA GLY A 484 -15.76 -0.24 -1.56
C GLY A 484 -17.21 0.03 -1.13
N GLN A 485 -18.17 -0.58 -1.84
CA GLN A 485 -19.60 -0.41 -1.56
C GLN A 485 -19.96 -0.77 -0.11
N TRP A 486 -19.50 -1.91 0.40
CA TRP A 486 -19.76 -2.32 1.79
C TRP A 486 -19.14 -1.38 2.82
N THR A 487 -17.86 -1.01 2.66
CA THR A 487 -17.16 -0.11 3.59
C THR A 487 -17.73 1.32 3.57
N ASN A 488 -18.22 1.77 2.41
CA ASN A 488 -18.91 3.04 2.28
C ASN A 488 -20.26 2.99 2.99
N ARG A 489 -21.06 1.93 2.79
CA ARG A 489 -22.31 1.72 3.52
C ARG A 489 -22.10 1.72 5.04
N LEU A 490 -21.03 1.05 5.51
CA LEU A 490 -20.65 1.06 6.92
C LEU A 490 -20.42 2.50 7.42
N TYR A 491 -19.53 3.25 6.76
CA TYR A 491 -19.19 4.61 7.16
C TYR A 491 -20.41 5.55 7.14
N GLU A 492 -21.19 5.53 6.06
CA GLU A 492 -22.38 6.37 5.92
C GLU A 492 -23.48 5.99 6.93
N SER A 493 -23.64 4.70 7.27
CA SER A 493 -24.63 4.29 8.28
C SER A 493 -24.41 4.93 9.65
N PHE A 494 -23.15 5.09 10.05
CA PHE A 494 -22.80 5.75 11.30
C PHE A 494 -22.74 7.27 11.16
N LYS A 495 -22.41 7.80 9.98
CA LYS A 495 -22.45 9.23 9.70
C LYS A 495 -23.87 9.81 9.77
N VAL A 496 -24.87 9.03 9.33
CA VAL A 496 -26.29 9.42 9.29
C VAL A 496 -26.96 9.27 10.66
N SER A 497 -26.37 8.54 11.61
CA SER A 497 -26.99 8.16 12.88
C SER A 497 -26.93 9.24 13.99
N ASP A 498 -26.84 10.53 13.65
CA ASP A 498 -26.93 11.64 14.59
C ASP A 498 -27.60 12.90 13.95
N PRO A 499 -28.67 13.51 14.50
CA PRO A 499 -29.86 12.94 15.11
C PRO A 499 -31.16 13.40 14.40
N LEU A 500 -31.93 12.46 13.82
CA LEU A 500 -33.37 12.61 13.59
C LEU A 500 -34.02 11.25 13.84
N GLY A 501 -34.55 11.04 15.05
CA GLY A 501 -35.27 9.79 15.35
C GLY A 501 -35.43 9.44 16.82
N CYS A 502 -35.88 10.37 17.66
CA CYS A 502 -36.49 10.01 18.94
C CYS A 502 -37.80 9.25 18.64
N GLY A 503 -37.78 7.94 18.87
CA GLY A 503 -38.91 7.05 18.69
C GLY A 503 -38.99 6.00 19.79
N SER A 504 -38.79 6.38 21.06
CA SER A 504 -39.34 5.61 22.18
C SER A 504 -39.50 6.46 23.44
N LYS A 505 -40.77 6.75 23.73
CA LYS A 505 -41.38 7.26 24.97
C LYS A 505 -40.41 7.52 26.14
N ARG A 506 -40.12 8.80 26.41
CA ARG A 506 -39.54 9.26 27.69
C ARG A 506 -40.12 10.61 28.14
N LEU A 507 -41.44 10.68 28.26
CA LEU A 507 -42.12 11.66 29.11
C LEU A 507 -42.37 11.04 30.49
N SER A 508 -41.31 10.56 31.14
CA SER A 508 -41.33 10.13 32.55
C SER A 508 -39.89 9.90 33.01
N ARG A 509 -39.34 10.94 33.64
CA ARG A 509 -38.21 10.98 34.61
C ARG A 509 -37.36 12.23 34.41
N SER A 510 -38.03 13.38 34.34
CA SER A 510 -37.51 14.68 34.72
C SER A 510 -37.78 14.95 36.21
N VAL A 511 -37.56 13.98 37.12
CA VAL A 511 -37.65 14.20 38.58
C VAL A 511 -36.72 13.24 39.34
N THR A 512 -35.41 13.25 39.08
CA THR A 512 -34.37 12.88 40.06
C THR A 512 -33.03 13.33 39.49
N MET A 513 -32.18 13.96 40.31
CA MET A 513 -30.85 14.51 39.98
C MET A 513 -30.80 15.98 39.50
N ARG A 514 -31.61 16.84 40.14
CA ARG A 514 -31.09 18.14 40.63
C ARG A 514 -30.45 17.90 42.00
N LYS A 515 -29.18 17.50 42.03
CA LYS A 515 -28.26 17.67 43.17
C LYS A 515 -26.88 17.09 42.83
N SER A 516 -26.05 17.89 42.19
CA SER A 516 -24.64 18.10 42.56
C SER A 516 -23.97 18.92 41.46
N GLN A 517 -23.96 20.23 41.65
CA GLN A 517 -23.06 21.13 40.94
C GLN A 517 -21.68 21.06 41.59
N ARG A 518 -20.66 21.35 40.76
CA ARG A 518 -19.29 21.82 41.04
C ARG A 518 -18.21 20.73 40.91
N LEU A 519 -17.55 20.70 39.74
CA LEU A 519 -16.12 21.00 39.62
C LEU A 519 -15.70 21.23 38.15
N SER A 520 -14.84 22.25 37.95
CA SER A 520 -14.01 22.63 36.80
C SER A 520 -14.61 22.71 35.38
N LYS A 521 -14.79 23.96 34.91
CA LYS A 521 -14.70 24.37 33.50
C LYS A 521 -13.23 24.26 33.06
N GLY A 522 -12.95 23.36 32.13
CA GLY A 522 -11.67 23.24 31.43
C GLY A 522 -11.73 22.07 30.45
N SER A 523 -11.42 22.31 29.18
CA SER A 523 -11.40 21.35 28.06
C SER A 523 -12.77 20.88 27.52
N ARG A 524 -13.36 21.66 26.61
CA ARG A 524 -14.46 21.22 25.71
C ARG A 524 -14.14 21.54 24.25
N ILE A 525 -13.08 20.97 23.68
CA ILE A 525 -12.89 20.86 22.23
C ILE A 525 -12.08 19.57 21.99
N LEU A 526 -12.73 18.39 21.87
CA LEU A 526 -12.17 17.14 21.27
C LEU A 526 -13.10 15.89 21.35
N LEU A 527 -14.35 15.99 21.81
CA LEU A 527 -15.20 14.80 22.05
C LEU A 527 -16.58 14.90 21.35
N GLU A 528 -16.61 14.90 20.01
CA GLU A 528 -17.88 14.86 19.26
C GLU A 528 -18.10 13.62 18.37
N ASN A 529 -17.13 12.70 18.24
CA ASN A 529 -17.27 11.54 17.33
C ASN A 529 -17.40 10.17 18.01
N HIS A 530 -17.63 10.11 19.33
CA HIS A 530 -17.70 8.83 20.06
C HIS A 530 -19.15 8.37 20.18
N GLN A 531 -19.55 7.40 19.35
CA GLN A 531 -20.89 6.82 19.44
C GLN A 531 -20.84 5.44 20.11
N PHE A 532 -21.35 5.37 21.35
CA PHE A 532 -21.61 4.09 22.00
C PHE A 532 -22.82 3.43 21.33
N CYS A 533 -22.60 2.28 20.72
CA CYS A 533 -23.66 1.49 20.10
C CYS A 533 -23.52 0.03 20.52
N ASN A 534 -24.61 -0.72 20.58
CA ASN A 534 -24.60 -2.15 20.90
C ASN A 534 -25.09 -2.92 19.67
N ILE A 535 -24.29 -2.88 18.60
CA ILE A 535 -24.64 -3.52 17.32
C ILE A 535 -24.06 -4.93 17.29
N LYS A 536 -24.93 -5.91 17.04
CA LYS A 536 -24.54 -7.31 16.90
C LYS A 536 -23.71 -7.50 15.63
N CYS A 537 -22.53 -8.10 15.77
CA CYS A 537 -21.69 -8.52 14.67
C CYS A 537 -21.17 -9.94 14.91
N TYR A 538 -20.67 -10.55 13.83
CA TYR A 538 -20.06 -11.88 13.87
C TYR A 538 -18.62 -11.78 13.37
N ILE A 539 -17.74 -12.50 14.06
CA ILE A 539 -16.31 -12.56 13.74
C ILE A 539 -15.96 -13.99 13.36
N ASP A 540 -15.14 -14.14 12.32
CA ASP A 540 -14.50 -15.39 11.95
C ASP A 540 -12.98 -15.19 11.84
N GLY A 541 -12.20 -15.96 12.59
CA GLY A 541 -10.75 -15.80 12.70
C GLY A 541 -10.23 -16.26 14.07
N PRO A 542 -8.97 -15.96 14.40
CA PRO A 542 -8.02 -15.14 13.65
C PRO A 542 -7.27 -15.90 12.55
N TYR A 543 -6.85 -15.18 11.52
CA TYR A 543 -6.10 -15.71 10.38
C TYR A 543 -4.68 -15.15 10.36
N GLY A 544 -3.72 -16.06 10.22
CA GLY A 544 -2.31 -15.74 10.35
C GLY A 544 -1.68 -15.17 9.10
N THR A 545 -0.77 -14.22 9.28
CA THR A 545 -0.11 -13.46 8.22
C THR A 545 1.41 -13.67 8.26
N PRO A 546 2.13 -13.41 7.15
CA PRO A 546 3.59 -13.49 7.09
C PRO A 546 4.28 -12.62 8.14
N THR A 547 3.66 -11.51 8.52
CA THR A 547 4.15 -10.51 9.48
C THR A 547 4.33 -11.06 10.91
N ARG A 548 3.77 -12.24 11.22
CA ARG A 548 4.09 -13.00 12.45
C ARG A 548 5.60 -13.25 12.64
N ARG A 549 6.40 -13.21 11.56
CA ARG A 549 7.85 -13.45 11.59
C ARG A 549 8.68 -12.29 12.11
N ILE A 550 8.10 -11.10 12.32
CA ILE A 550 8.82 -9.92 12.83
C ILE A 550 9.53 -10.24 14.15
N PHE A 551 8.89 -10.95 15.07
CA PHE A 551 9.51 -11.27 16.35
C PHE A 551 10.72 -12.21 16.24
N ALA A 552 10.87 -12.91 15.10
CA ALA A 552 12.01 -13.77 14.82
C ALA A 552 13.13 -13.06 14.03
N SER A 553 12.89 -11.86 13.49
CA SER A 553 13.93 -11.04 12.86
C SER A 553 14.76 -10.29 13.89
N GLU A 554 16.03 -10.04 13.58
CA GLU A 554 16.95 -9.23 14.39
C GLU A 554 16.75 -7.73 14.09
N HIS A 555 16.62 -7.40 12.79
CA HIS A 555 16.37 -6.06 12.29
C HIS A 555 15.15 -6.08 11.37
N ALA A 556 14.06 -5.44 11.78
CA ALA A 556 12.82 -5.36 11.00
C ALA A 556 12.62 -3.97 10.40
N VAL A 557 12.39 -3.90 9.09
CA VAL A 557 11.97 -2.66 8.41
C VAL A 557 10.50 -2.78 8.07
N LEU A 558 9.65 -1.98 8.70
CA LEU A 558 8.20 -1.97 8.54
C LEU A 558 7.82 -0.82 7.62
N ILE A 559 7.32 -1.12 6.43
CA ILE A 559 6.96 -0.11 5.43
C ILE A 559 5.46 -0.16 5.18
N GLY A 560 4.72 0.81 5.69
CA GLY A 560 3.28 0.95 5.46
C GLY A 560 2.96 2.13 4.55
N ALA A 561 2.00 1.95 3.64
CA ALA A 561 1.46 3.04 2.83
C ALA A 561 -0.05 3.19 3.04
N GLY A 562 -0.52 4.39 3.40
CA GLY A 562 -1.94 4.63 3.64
C GLY A 562 -2.49 3.81 4.81
N ILE A 563 -3.66 3.19 4.61
CA ILE A 563 -4.30 2.27 5.57
C ILE A 563 -3.52 0.96 5.74
N GLY A 564 -2.54 0.68 4.88
CA GLY A 564 -1.66 -0.48 5.00
C GLY A 564 -0.80 -0.50 6.28
N ILE A 565 -0.88 0.54 7.11
CA ILE A 565 -0.21 0.63 8.41
C ILE A 565 -0.88 -0.22 9.51
N THR A 566 -2.14 -0.63 9.31
CA THR A 566 -2.96 -1.35 10.32
C THR A 566 -2.35 -2.64 10.89
N PRO A 567 -1.67 -3.54 10.14
CA PRO A 567 -0.95 -4.65 10.76
C PRO A 567 0.12 -4.15 11.73
N PHE A 568 0.90 -3.14 11.31
CA PHE A 568 2.02 -2.59 12.08
C PHE A 568 1.56 -1.89 13.36
N ALA A 569 0.34 -1.36 13.40
CA ALA A 569 -0.29 -0.86 14.62
C ALA A 569 -0.27 -1.88 15.77
N SER A 570 -0.83 -3.07 15.52
CA SER A 570 -0.90 -4.14 16.52
C SER A 570 0.49 -4.65 16.91
N ILE A 571 1.43 -4.62 15.97
CA ILE A 571 2.80 -5.12 16.17
C ILE A 571 3.60 -4.16 17.04
N LEU A 572 3.56 -2.86 16.74
CA LEU A 572 4.26 -1.85 17.54
C LEU A 572 3.73 -1.82 18.97
N GLN A 573 2.41 -1.90 19.16
CA GLN A 573 1.82 -1.99 20.51
C GLN A 573 2.28 -3.26 21.25
N SER A 574 2.31 -4.42 20.57
CA SER A 574 2.76 -5.68 21.18
C SER A 574 4.26 -5.67 21.50
N ILE A 575 5.09 -5.12 20.60
CA ILE A 575 6.53 -4.91 20.83
C ILE A 575 6.74 -4.05 22.08
N MET A 576 6.01 -2.94 22.20
CA MET A 576 6.08 -2.04 23.35
C MET A 576 5.66 -2.75 24.64
N HIS A 577 4.54 -3.47 24.64
CA HIS A 577 4.08 -4.19 25.83
C HIS A 577 5.08 -5.25 26.30
N ARG A 578 5.70 -5.97 25.35
CA ARG A 578 6.76 -6.95 25.65
C ARG A 578 8.04 -6.29 26.13
N HIS A 579 8.39 -5.13 25.57
CA HIS A 579 9.54 -4.35 26.03
C HIS A 579 9.36 -3.88 27.47
N GLN A 580 8.20 -3.27 27.78
CA GLN A 580 7.83 -2.82 29.11
C GLN A 580 7.82 -3.98 30.12
N LYS A 581 7.29 -5.15 29.74
CA LYS A 581 7.28 -6.34 30.60
C LYS A 581 8.68 -6.87 30.92
N ARG A 582 9.65 -6.69 30.01
CA ARG A 582 11.05 -7.11 30.22
C ARG A 582 11.83 -6.14 31.10
N LYS A 583 11.40 -4.88 31.18
CA LYS A 583 12.05 -3.82 31.95
C LYS A 583 11.59 -3.91 33.40
N HIS A 584 12.50 -4.32 34.27
CA HIS A 584 12.28 -4.29 35.72
C HIS A 584 13.02 -3.10 36.30
N THR A 585 12.35 -2.33 37.14
CA THR A 585 12.95 -1.22 37.88
C THR A 585 13.02 -1.58 39.35
N CYS A 586 14.20 -1.48 39.96
CA CYS A 586 14.35 -1.71 41.39
C CYS A 586 13.55 -0.64 42.15
N PRO A 587 12.59 -1.01 43.02
CA PRO A 587 11.87 -0.03 43.82
C PRO A 587 12.77 0.71 44.82
N ASN A 588 13.96 0.16 45.14
CA ASN A 588 14.84 0.71 46.17
C ASN A 588 15.92 1.67 45.61
N CYS A 589 16.46 1.41 44.42
CA CYS A 589 17.57 2.21 43.87
C CYS A 589 17.31 2.78 42.46
N GLN A 590 16.09 2.63 41.93
CA GLN A 590 15.70 3.06 40.58
C GLN A 590 16.54 2.47 39.43
N HIS A 591 17.41 1.49 39.72
CA HIS A 591 18.17 0.79 38.68
C HIS A 591 17.23 -0.05 37.84
N SER A 592 17.22 0.16 36.51
CA SER A 592 16.45 -0.65 35.57
C SER A 592 17.32 -1.70 34.90
N TRP A 593 16.88 -2.96 34.90
CA TRP A 593 17.51 -4.04 34.15
C TRP A 593 16.49 -4.75 33.25
N ILE A 594 17.01 -5.43 32.24
CA ILE A 594 16.21 -6.23 31.30
C ILE A 594 16.41 -7.70 31.66
N GLU A 595 15.34 -8.40 32.04
CA GLU A 595 15.44 -9.85 32.30
C GLU A 595 15.67 -10.64 31.02
N GLY A 596 16.67 -11.52 31.06
CA GLY A 596 16.97 -12.48 30.02
C GLY A 596 16.03 -13.67 30.07
N VAL A 597 15.09 -13.71 29.10
CA VAL A 597 14.41 -14.91 28.56
C VAL A 597 13.18 -15.45 29.31
N GLN A 598 12.00 -15.07 28.81
CA GLN A 598 10.85 -15.99 28.64
C GLN A 598 10.13 -15.84 27.28
N ASP A 599 10.29 -14.71 26.58
CA ASP A 599 9.68 -14.50 25.25
C ASP A 599 10.70 -14.67 24.10
N ASN A 600 10.37 -15.52 23.11
CA ASN A 600 11.11 -15.83 21.87
C ASN A 600 11.29 -14.63 20.90
N MET A 601 11.52 -13.41 21.39
CA MET A 601 11.72 -12.22 20.56
C MET A 601 13.22 -11.91 20.40
N LYS A 602 13.71 -12.08 19.16
CA LYS A 602 15.09 -11.82 18.72
C LYS A 602 15.32 -10.40 18.20
N LEU A 603 14.26 -9.61 18.12
CA LEU A 603 14.24 -8.28 17.53
C LEU A 603 15.06 -7.29 18.37
N GLN A 604 16.03 -6.65 17.72
CA GLN A 604 16.94 -5.65 18.30
C GLN A 604 16.62 -4.24 17.81
N LYS A 605 16.23 -4.10 16.53
CA LYS A 605 15.96 -2.80 15.88
C LYS A 605 14.76 -2.89 14.95
N VAL A 606 13.97 -1.81 14.94
CA VAL A 606 12.80 -1.61 14.09
C VAL A 606 12.91 -0.25 13.41
N ASP A 607 12.93 -0.25 12.08
CA ASP A 607 12.74 0.96 11.28
C ASP A 607 11.31 0.98 10.76
N PHE A 608 10.53 1.95 11.21
CA PHE A 608 9.14 2.10 10.84
C PHE A 608 8.97 3.26 9.87
N ILE A 609 8.66 2.93 8.62
CA ILE A 609 8.49 3.86 7.52
C ILE A 609 7.01 3.94 7.17
N TRP A 610 6.38 5.10 7.42
CA TRP A 610 4.98 5.34 7.09
C TRP A 610 4.82 6.42 6.03
N ILE A 611 4.22 6.03 4.91
CA ILE A 611 4.03 6.88 3.74
C ILE A 611 2.55 7.20 3.57
N ASN A 612 2.20 8.47 3.56
CA ASN A 612 0.87 8.94 3.22
C ASN A 612 0.90 10.01 2.14
N ARG A 613 -0.25 10.20 1.49
CA ARG A 613 -0.42 11.30 0.56
C ARG A 613 -0.59 12.61 1.32
N ASP A 614 -1.59 12.67 2.19
CA ASP A 614 -2.07 13.90 2.84
C ASP A 614 -1.94 13.84 4.37
N GLN A 615 -1.83 15.01 5.02
CA GLN A 615 -1.65 15.15 6.47
C GLN A 615 -2.75 14.43 7.29
N ARG A 616 -4.01 14.58 6.90
CA ARG A 616 -5.18 13.99 7.61
C ARG A 616 -5.11 12.47 7.74
N SER A 617 -4.33 11.80 6.89
CA SER A 617 -4.15 10.35 6.95
C SER A 617 -3.28 9.91 8.14
N PHE A 618 -2.50 10.82 8.73
CA PHE A 618 -1.66 10.54 9.89
C PHE A 618 -2.44 10.57 11.21
N GLU A 619 -3.50 11.39 11.32
CA GLU A 619 -4.16 11.74 12.58
C GLU A 619 -4.57 10.54 13.45
N TRP A 620 -5.15 9.49 12.86
CA TRP A 620 -5.68 8.39 13.65
C TRP A 620 -4.62 7.52 14.34
N PHE A 621 -3.40 7.48 13.80
CA PHE A 621 -2.32 6.64 14.32
C PHE A 621 -1.24 7.45 15.06
N VAL A 622 -1.25 8.78 14.89
CA VAL A 622 -0.31 9.70 15.55
C VAL A 622 -0.38 9.57 17.07
N SER A 623 -1.57 9.46 17.67
CA SER A 623 -1.70 9.35 19.13
C SER A 623 -0.94 8.16 19.72
N LEU A 624 -0.94 7.02 19.01
CA LEU A 624 -0.14 5.86 19.38
C LEU A 624 1.35 6.11 19.19
N LEU A 625 1.76 6.71 18.07
CA LEU A 625 3.15 7.04 17.79
C LEU A 625 3.72 8.03 18.82
N THR A 626 2.95 9.04 19.21
CA THR A 626 3.33 9.99 20.26
C THR A 626 3.57 9.26 21.58
N LYS A 627 2.68 8.33 21.94
CA LYS A 627 2.87 7.50 23.13
C LYS A 627 4.16 6.66 23.04
N LEU A 628 4.42 6.05 21.89
CA LEU A 628 5.63 5.26 21.64
C LEU A 628 6.91 6.10 21.76
N GLU A 629 6.93 7.30 21.16
CA GLU A 629 8.07 8.22 21.27
C GLU A 629 8.29 8.70 22.70
N MET A 630 7.21 9.04 23.42
CA MET A 630 7.30 9.48 24.82
C MET A 630 7.89 8.39 25.72
N ASP A 631 7.46 7.14 25.54
CA ASP A 631 7.98 6.01 26.33
C ASP A 631 9.46 5.74 26.00
N GLN A 632 9.88 5.84 24.73
CA GLN A 632 11.28 5.68 24.31
C GLN A 632 12.18 6.88 24.67
N ALA A 633 11.63 8.08 24.81
CA ALA A 633 12.39 9.27 25.19
C ALA A 633 12.96 9.16 26.62
N GLN A 634 12.35 8.34 27.47
CA GLN A 634 12.82 8.03 28.82
C GLN A 634 13.97 7.01 28.84
N GLU A 635 14.37 6.48 27.69
CA GLU A 635 15.40 5.44 27.58
C GLU A 635 16.75 6.02 27.13
N THR A 636 17.82 5.37 27.57
CA THR A 636 19.18 5.64 27.11
C THR A 636 19.29 5.46 25.60
N GLN A 637 20.11 6.27 24.94
CA GLN A 637 20.25 6.26 23.47
C GLN A 637 20.60 4.87 22.89
N HIS A 638 21.26 4.01 23.68
CA HIS A 638 21.63 2.64 23.30
C HIS A 638 20.47 1.64 23.34
N ASP A 639 19.37 1.96 24.04
CA ASP A 639 18.20 1.07 24.20
C ASP A 639 17.05 1.40 23.24
N ARG A 640 17.19 2.45 22.42
CA ARG A 640 16.16 2.84 21.44
C ARG A 640 16.04 1.80 20.33
N PHE A 641 15.04 0.92 20.46
CA PHE A 641 14.78 -0.15 19.49
C PHE A 641 13.97 0.30 18.27
N LEU A 642 13.17 1.37 18.36
CA LEU A 642 12.30 1.84 17.28
C LEU A 642 12.75 3.20 16.75
N GLU A 643 12.84 3.32 15.43
CA GLU A 643 13.07 4.57 14.71
C GLU A 643 11.92 4.81 13.72
N LEU A 644 11.34 6.00 13.78
CA LEU A 644 10.19 6.40 12.98
C LEU A 644 10.65 7.23 11.78
N HIS A 645 10.01 6.98 10.63
CA HIS A 645 10.24 7.72 9.40
C HIS A 645 8.90 8.01 8.73
N MET A 646 8.50 9.28 8.78
CA MET A 646 7.21 9.74 8.26
C MET A 646 7.43 10.41 6.90
N TYR A 647 6.69 10.01 5.88
CA TYR A 647 6.80 10.57 4.53
C TYR A 647 5.45 11.05 4.02
N MET A 648 5.39 12.31 3.58
CA MET A 648 4.19 12.90 2.98
C MET A 648 4.42 13.20 1.50
N THR A 649 3.79 12.42 0.62
CA THR A 649 4.09 12.49 -0.81
C THR A 649 3.42 13.64 -1.56
N SER A 650 2.37 14.26 -1.01
CA SER A 650 1.81 15.51 -1.57
C SER A 650 2.63 16.73 -1.19
N ALA A 651 3.39 16.65 -0.09
CA ALA A 651 4.22 17.75 0.35
C ALA A 651 5.27 18.03 -0.73
N LEU A 652 5.38 19.31 -1.08
CA LEU A 652 6.41 19.77 -1.99
C LEU A 652 7.79 19.41 -1.39
N GLY A 653 8.60 18.72 -2.20
CA GLY A 653 9.90 18.21 -1.76
C GLY A 653 10.89 19.34 -1.47
N LYS A 654 12.02 19.00 -0.85
CA LYS A 654 13.15 19.96 -0.65
C LYS A 654 13.72 20.50 -1.96
N ASN A 655 13.41 19.84 -3.07
CA ASN A 655 13.86 20.17 -4.41
C ASN A 655 12.82 20.97 -5.18
N ASP A 656 11.81 21.55 -4.53
CA ASP A 656 10.81 22.42 -5.17
C ASP A 656 11.04 23.86 -4.73
N MET A 657 11.30 24.78 -5.69
CA MET A 657 11.59 26.19 -5.39
C MET A 657 10.47 26.85 -4.59
N LYS A 658 9.21 26.42 -4.81
CA LYS A 658 8.03 26.98 -4.14
C LYS A 658 8.05 26.74 -2.63
N ALA A 659 8.60 25.61 -2.21
CA ALA A 659 8.42 25.08 -0.86
C ALA A 659 9.55 25.42 0.11
N ILE A 660 10.59 26.12 -0.35
CA ILE A 660 11.79 26.39 0.43
C ILE A 660 11.47 27.19 1.69
N GLY A 661 10.77 28.32 1.54
CA GLY A 661 10.37 29.16 2.68
C GLY A 661 9.51 28.37 3.67
N LEU A 662 8.57 27.57 3.18
CA LEU A 662 7.74 26.71 4.04
C LEU A 662 8.57 25.64 4.78
N GLN A 663 9.50 24.97 4.11
CA GLN A 663 10.35 23.96 4.73
C GLN A 663 11.28 24.57 5.79
N MET A 664 11.81 25.77 5.54
CA MET A 664 12.61 26.51 6.52
C MET A 664 11.77 26.93 7.72
N ALA A 665 10.59 27.52 7.50
CA ALA A 665 9.67 27.89 8.58
C ALA A 665 9.31 26.68 9.46
N LEU A 666 8.98 25.54 8.82
CA LEU A 666 8.69 24.28 9.53
C LEU A 666 9.90 23.80 10.34
N ASP A 667 11.12 23.96 9.83
CA ASP A 667 12.35 23.54 10.52
C ASP A 667 12.70 24.43 11.71
N LEU A 668 12.55 25.74 11.55
CA LEU A 668 12.76 26.70 12.63
C LEU A 668 11.76 26.46 13.77
N LEU A 669 10.47 26.31 13.44
CA LEU A 669 9.45 26.05 14.45
C LEU A 669 9.65 24.67 15.11
N ALA A 670 10.02 23.65 14.34
CA ALA A 670 10.30 22.32 14.89
C ALA A 670 11.50 22.31 15.84
N ASN A 671 12.55 23.08 15.54
CA ASN A 671 13.70 23.25 16.43
C ASN A 671 13.32 24.02 17.71
N LYS A 672 12.43 25.03 17.60
CA LYS A 672 11.92 25.82 18.72
C LYS A 672 11.02 24.99 19.65
N GLU A 673 10.09 24.21 19.09
CA GLU A 673 9.10 23.42 19.85
C GLU A 673 9.59 21.99 20.21
N LYS A 674 10.69 21.53 19.60
CA LYS A 674 11.16 20.12 19.62
C LYS A 674 10.08 19.13 19.16
N LYS A 675 9.16 19.57 18.31
CA LYS A 675 8.04 18.79 17.76
C LYS A 675 7.78 19.20 16.32
N ASP A 676 7.37 18.24 15.52
CA ASP A 676 6.97 18.40 14.12
C ASP A 676 5.63 19.14 14.04
N SER A 677 5.57 20.24 13.28
CA SER A 677 4.35 21.06 13.17
C SER A 677 3.22 20.35 12.42
N ILE A 678 3.54 19.34 11.59
CA ILE A 678 2.58 18.59 10.76
C ILE A 678 1.91 17.49 11.57
N THR A 679 2.70 16.65 12.26
CA THR A 679 2.19 15.48 12.98
C THR A 679 2.17 15.65 14.51
N GLY A 680 2.89 16.62 15.06
CA GLY A 680 3.06 16.79 16.51
C GLY A 680 4.03 15.79 17.17
N LEU A 681 4.67 14.93 16.39
CA LEU A 681 5.68 13.96 16.83
C LEU A 681 7.04 14.63 17.06
N GLN A 682 7.94 14.02 17.82
CA GLN A 682 9.34 14.44 17.87
C GLN A 682 10.06 14.10 16.57
N THR A 683 9.68 12.99 15.93
CA THR A 683 10.17 12.63 14.60
C THR A 683 9.63 13.58 13.53
N ARG A 684 10.54 14.15 12.75
CA ARG A 684 10.21 15.05 11.63
C ARG A 684 9.55 14.32 10.46
N THR A 685 8.51 14.94 9.90
CA THR A 685 7.89 14.49 8.64
C THR A 685 8.74 14.91 7.44
N GLN A 686 9.11 13.94 6.60
CA GLN A 686 9.88 14.18 5.39
C GLN A 686 8.94 14.44 4.20
N PRO A 687 9.12 15.56 3.47
CA PRO A 687 8.31 15.85 2.30
C PRO A 687 8.73 15.01 1.09
N GLY A 688 7.78 14.69 0.23
CA GLY A 688 8.01 13.94 -1.00
C GLY A 688 8.13 12.43 -0.80
N ARG A 689 8.66 11.76 -1.82
CA ARG A 689 8.82 10.30 -1.83
C ARG A 689 10.16 9.89 -1.21
N PRO A 690 10.22 8.77 -0.47
CA PRO A 690 11.48 8.26 0.06
C PRO A 690 12.48 7.93 -1.07
N ASP A 691 13.72 8.38 -0.91
CA ASP A 691 14.84 7.86 -1.70
C ASP A 691 15.24 6.48 -1.14
N TRP A 692 14.65 5.44 -1.72
CA TRP A 692 14.87 4.05 -1.30
C TRP A 692 16.34 3.63 -1.37
N SER A 693 17.17 4.24 -2.22
CA SER A 693 18.60 3.93 -2.27
C SER A 693 19.31 4.41 -1.01
N LYS A 694 19.08 5.68 -0.63
CA LYS A 694 19.65 6.27 0.59
C LYS A 694 19.11 5.59 1.85
N VAL A 695 17.81 5.35 1.91
CA VAL A 695 17.17 4.69 3.06
C VAL A 695 17.75 3.28 3.26
N PHE A 696 17.83 2.46 2.21
CA PHE A 696 18.33 1.09 2.37
C PHE A 696 19.84 1.03 2.60
N GLN A 697 20.59 1.99 2.06
CA GLN A 697 22.01 2.14 2.36
C GLN A 697 22.25 2.47 3.84
N LYS A 698 21.43 3.37 4.41
CA LYS A 698 21.47 3.67 5.85
C LYS A 698 21.16 2.43 6.68
N VAL A 699 20.06 1.74 6.38
CA VAL A 699 19.66 0.49 7.07
C VAL A 699 20.77 -0.57 7.00
N ALA A 700 21.41 -0.73 5.83
CA ALA A 700 22.54 -1.66 5.67
C ALA A 700 23.77 -1.25 6.52
N ALA A 701 24.02 0.05 6.66
CA ALA A 701 25.16 0.58 7.40
C ALA A 701 25.04 0.39 8.92
N GLU A 702 23.83 0.32 9.46
CA GLU A 702 23.57 0.15 10.90
C GLU A 702 23.99 -1.23 11.45
N LYS A 703 24.09 -2.25 10.58
CA LYS A 703 24.59 -3.60 10.90
C LYS A 703 23.93 -4.24 12.14
N LYS A 704 22.62 -4.06 12.34
CA LYS A 704 21.84 -4.62 13.47
C LYS A 704 21.34 -6.07 13.26
N GLY A 705 22.08 -6.86 12.46
CA GLY A 705 21.75 -8.25 12.16
C GLY A 705 21.06 -8.45 10.81
N LYS A 706 20.37 -9.59 10.64
CA LYS A 706 19.71 -9.94 9.38
C LYS A 706 18.46 -9.10 9.13
N VAL A 707 18.54 -8.20 8.17
CA VAL A 707 17.46 -7.29 7.76
C VAL A 707 16.32 -8.03 7.07
N GLN A 708 15.10 -7.83 7.58
CA GLN A 708 13.86 -8.31 6.97
C GLN A 708 12.89 -7.14 6.75
N VAL A 709 12.46 -6.96 5.52
CA VAL A 709 11.57 -5.87 5.10
C VAL A 709 10.14 -6.41 4.99
N PHE A 710 9.23 -5.81 5.75
CA PHE A 710 7.80 -6.10 5.75
C PHE A 710 7.07 -4.92 5.13
N PHE A 711 6.30 -5.16 4.07
CA PHE A 711 5.60 -4.13 3.33
C PHE A 711 4.10 -4.39 3.25
N CYS A 712 3.31 -3.35 3.48
CA CYS A 712 1.87 -3.37 3.27
C CYS A 712 1.42 -2.05 2.60
N GLY A 713 0.93 -2.14 1.37
CA GLY A 713 0.59 -0.97 0.55
C GLY A 713 0.36 -1.30 -0.93
N SER A 714 0.52 -0.29 -1.80
CA SER A 714 0.20 -0.44 -3.23
C SER A 714 1.14 -1.44 -3.96
N PRO A 715 0.64 -2.25 -4.90
CA PRO A 715 1.46 -3.19 -5.67
C PRO A 715 2.57 -2.52 -6.49
N ALA A 716 2.35 -1.28 -6.94
CA ALA A 716 3.34 -0.50 -7.66
C ALA A 716 4.58 -0.21 -6.79
N LEU A 717 4.36 0.21 -5.54
CA LEU A 717 5.43 0.45 -4.58
C LEU A 717 6.11 -0.86 -4.16
N ALA A 718 5.35 -1.95 -3.98
CA ALA A 718 5.90 -3.27 -3.70
C ALA A 718 6.94 -3.69 -4.77
N LYS A 719 6.66 -3.44 -6.06
CA LYS A 719 7.56 -3.80 -7.16
C LYS A 719 8.90 -3.05 -7.08
N VAL A 720 8.85 -1.77 -6.70
CA VAL A 720 10.03 -0.90 -6.50
C VAL A 720 10.84 -1.41 -5.31
N LEU A 721 10.20 -1.56 -4.14
CA LEU A 721 10.84 -2.05 -2.92
C LEU A 721 11.49 -3.41 -3.09
N LYS A 722 10.81 -4.33 -3.79
CA LYS A 722 11.36 -5.65 -4.09
C LYS A 722 12.64 -5.57 -4.92
N GLY A 723 12.73 -4.61 -5.85
CA GLY A 723 13.96 -4.37 -6.62
C GLY A 723 15.12 -3.87 -5.75
N HIS A 724 14.84 -2.96 -4.81
CA HIS A 724 15.86 -2.50 -3.85
C HIS A 724 16.25 -3.60 -2.85
N CYS A 725 15.31 -4.40 -2.36
CA CYS A 725 15.60 -5.53 -1.47
C CYS A 725 16.52 -6.55 -2.17
N GLU A 726 16.31 -6.82 -3.45
CA GLU A 726 17.20 -7.69 -4.24
C GLU A 726 18.61 -7.10 -4.39
N LYS A 727 18.73 -5.77 -4.57
CA LYS A 727 20.03 -5.07 -4.65
C LYS A 727 20.82 -5.19 -3.35
N PHE A 728 20.16 -5.04 -2.20
CA PHE A 728 20.79 -5.08 -0.86
C PHE A 728 20.75 -6.48 -0.21
N SER A 729 20.27 -7.50 -0.91
CA SER A 729 20.09 -8.87 -0.39
C SER A 729 19.21 -8.96 0.88
N PHE A 730 18.24 -8.05 1.01
CA PHE A 730 17.26 -8.07 2.09
C PHE A 730 16.11 -9.03 1.75
N ARG A 731 15.58 -9.71 2.78
CA ARG A 731 14.40 -10.56 2.62
C ARG A 731 13.15 -9.70 2.62
N PHE A 732 12.31 -9.85 1.61
CA PHE A 732 11.10 -9.05 1.41
C PHE A 732 9.83 -9.87 1.66
N PHE A 733 8.94 -9.35 2.50
CA PHE A 733 7.61 -9.88 2.77
C PHE A 733 6.57 -8.84 2.39
N GLN A 734 5.58 -9.25 1.60
CA GLN A 734 4.48 -8.39 1.16
C GLN A 734 3.16 -8.89 1.71
N GLU A 735 2.38 -7.97 2.27
CA GLU A 735 0.98 -8.19 2.62
C GLU A 735 0.08 -7.35 1.73
N ASN A 736 -1.07 -7.92 1.38
CA ASN A 736 -2.13 -7.26 0.62
C ASN A 736 -3.41 -7.38 1.43
N PHE A 737 -3.93 -6.25 1.92
CA PHE A 737 -5.24 -6.15 2.56
C PHE A 737 -6.14 -5.23 1.75
#